data_AF-A0A3M7MZH0-F1
#
_entry.id   AF-A0A3M7MZH0-F1
#
_cell.length_a   1.000
_cell.length_b   1.000
_cell.length_c   1.000
_cell.angle_alpha   90.00
_cell.angle_beta   90.00
_cell.angle_gamma   90.00
#
_symmetry.space_group_name_H-M   'P 1'
#
loop_
_entity.id
_entity.type
_entity.pdbx_description
1 polymer ?
#
loop_
_entity_poly.entity_id
_entity_poly.type
_entity_poly.pdbx_seq_one_letter_code
_entity_poly.pdbx_strand_id
1 'polypeptide(L)'
;MAGTVTAVVRSATRYVSESKPAQAQVSDVQSSTIAAARHKFLDQAEAPAAAAQATPSTILSQATRIDHGTRPIYLDAQATTPTDPRVLDAMLPYLTGQYGNPHSRTHAYGWETDKAVERAREEVARLIGADPKEIIFTSGATESNNMSIKGVARFFGKSGKKKHLITSQTEHKCVLDSCRHLQDEGFDVTYLPVDSNGLISLDQLAAAIRPDTALVSIMTVNNEIGVIQPVAEIGQLCRRHKVYFHTDAAQALGKIPISVNEWNIDLLSMSGHKIYGPNGIGACYVRRRPRVRLEPIISGGGQERGLRSGTLAPHLVVGFGEACRIAREEMEYDSKRITALSKRLLSGLLALDHTSLNGDPSRHYPGCVNVSFAYVEGESLLMALKDIALSSGSACTSASLEPSYVLRALGNSDESAHSSIRFGIGRFTTEAEVDYVLNAVRERVTFLRELSPLWELVQEGIDLNTIHLYKSVMATAKTDVAQHPVPSFQRCEPGSINVPVHTFSGPGDEPSDPVAVADDVVKSFNQALSAGHAAGVATLFLDDSYWRDHLALSFDFHTLKGRAKIQSFLAQNGLWLKSIESDKSSAFRTAHVAPFDGVGQHKGVELFIRFTSKHGTGRGTLRLSHDSVSHSWKIFSLFTSLDTLTGHEEATFAKRPVGVAHGGLPGRKNWAERRAAETNFDDNAEPVVLILGAGQAGLTAAARLKMLGVDSLVIDRNGRIGDNWRNRYHQLVLHDPVWYDHMPYLNFPSHWPIFTPKDKLAEWFDIYARALELNVWTQTTITKSSWDESVAQWTISLERTKADGSTESRTFHPKHIIQATGHSGKKNFPQVPGIDDFKGDRLCHSSEFTGAKPNGQGKKAIVVGCCNSGHDISQTFYENGYDITMVQRSSTCVVTSAAITDIGLKGLYDETGPPVEDADIWLYGTPTSVLKLIQCKVTALQAEHDKDILDRLAKAGFKLDRGPDDAGLFFKYFQRGGGYYIDVGASKLIGDGKIKIKQGQEIERVLPRGLRFADGSELEADEIIFATGYQNMRSEAANIFGDHLANQLNTVWGFDDEGEMRTIWRGSGHPAFWFMGGNLALPGSKPPGFDI
;
A
#
# COMPACT_ATOMS: atom_id res chain seq x y z
N MET A 1 1.74 47.14 -47.08
CA MET A 1 1.78 47.32 -48.56
C MET A 1 3.25 47.20 -48.96
N ALA A 2 3.69 46.34 -49.88
CA ALA A 2 3.06 45.25 -50.65
C ALA A 2 4.13 44.12 -50.83
N GLY A 3 3.88 42.91 -51.32
CA GLY A 3 2.62 42.26 -51.73
C GLY A 3 2.75 41.46 -53.04
N THR A 4 3.03 40.15 -52.96
CA THR A 4 3.12 39.24 -54.14
C THR A 4 2.90 37.77 -53.76
N VAL A 5 1.98 37.07 -54.45
CA VAL A 5 1.80 35.60 -54.44
C VAL A 5 1.25 35.13 -55.80
N THR A 6 1.84 34.09 -56.40
CA THR A 6 1.40 33.36 -57.62
C THR A 6 2.00 31.93 -57.56
N ALA A 7 1.32 30.79 -57.79
CA ALA A 7 0.42 30.30 -58.87
C ALA A 7 1.16 29.66 -60.08
N VAL A 8 0.64 28.70 -60.88
CA VAL A 8 -0.73 28.11 -60.99
C VAL A 8 -0.81 26.59 -60.60
N VAL A 9 -0.99 25.50 -61.38
CA VAL A 9 -1.17 25.20 -62.84
C VAL A 9 -1.92 23.85 -63.12
N ARG A 10 -3.22 23.88 -63.53
CA ARG A 10 -3.97 22.87 -64.37
C ARG A 10 -4.18 21.41 -63.82
N SER A 11 -5.11 20.55 -64.31
CA SER A 11 -6.19 20.56 -65.34
C SER A 11 -7.32 19.53 -65.00
N ALA A 12 -8.42 19.40 -65.78
CA ALA A 12 -9.63 18.62 -65.41
C ALA A 12 -10.22 17.72 -66.55
N THR A 13 -11.01 16.66 -66.21
CA THR A 13 -12.37 16.29 -66.74
C THR A 13 -12.87 14.83 -66.49
N ARG A 14 -14.21 14.66 -66.37
CA ARG A 14 -15.11 13.50 -66.76
C ARG A 14 -15.30 12.18 -65.95
N TYR A 15 -16.55 12.00 -65.47
CA TYR A 15 -17.56 10.89 -65.69
C TYR A 15 -17.48 9.42 -65.12
N VAL A 16 -18.53 9.07 -64.33
CA VAL A 16 -19.38 7.83 -64.34
C VAL A 16 -18.85 6.50 -63.70
N SER A 17 -19.70 5.45 -63.64
CA SER A 17 -20.03 4.68 -62.41
C SER A 17 -20.43 3.20 -62.58
N GLU A 18 -20.40 2.45 -61.46
CA GLU A 18 -21.08 1.18 -61.11
C GLU A 18 -20.98 -0.09 -61.99
N SER A 19 -20.80 -1.22 -61.31
CA SER A 19 -21.43 -2.52 -61.63
C SER A 19 -21.68 -3.26 -60.30
N LYS A 20 -22.76 -4.06 -60.20
CA LYS A 20 -23.26 -4.65 -58.94
C LYS A 20 -23.21 -6.19 -58.89
N PRO A 21 -23.30 -6.82 -57.69
CA PRO A 21 -22.99 -8.23 -57.49
C PRO A 21 -24.17 -9.18 -57.74
N ALA A 22 -23.85 -10.47 -57.95
CA ALA A 22 -24.76 -11.61 -57.82
C ALA A 22 -23.97 -12.90 -57.54
N GLN A 23 -24.60 -13.86 -56.84
CA GLN A 23 -24.07 -15.20 -56.44
C GLN A 23 -22.96 -15.14 -55.36
N ALA A 24 -22.99 -15.93 -54.27
CA ALA A 24 -23.96 -16.93 -53.78
C ALA A 24 -24.09 -16.90 -52.23
N GLN A 25 -24.88 -17.79 -51.63
CA GLN A 25 -25.31 -17.74 -50.22
C GLN A 25 -24.56 -18.68 -49.24
N VAL A 26 -24.73 -18.33 -47.95
CA VAL A 26 -24.68 -19.10 -46.69
C VAL A 26 -24.79 -20.64 -46.78
N SER A 27 -24.05 -21.35 -45.91
CA SER A 27 -24.49 -22.63 -45.34
C SER A 27 -23.96 -22.83 -43.90
N ASP A 28 -24.86 -23.03 -42.93
CA ASP A 28 -24.54 -23.58 -41.61
C ASP A 28 -24.45 -25.12 -41.64
N VAL A 29 -23.68 -25.71 -40.72
CA VAL A 29 -23.84 -27.12 -40.30
C VAL A 29 -23.67 -27.22 -38.78
N GLN A 30 -24.69 -27.78 -38.11
CA GLN A 30 -24.70 -28.03 -36.66
C GLN A 30 -24.30 -29.48 -36.30
N SER A 31 -24.12 -29.71 -35.00
CA SER A 31 -24.45 -30.96 -34.27
C SER A 31 -23.46 -32.14 -34.34
N SER A 32 -23.43 -33.10 -33.40
CA SER A 32 -23.70 -33.10 -31.93
C SER A 32 -23.49 -34.52 -31.35
N THR A 33 -23.01 -34.66 -30.11
CA THR A 33 -23.33 -35.73 -29.10
C THR A 33 -22.43 -35.51 -27.87
N ILE A 34 -22.91 -35.30 -26.64
CA ILE A 34 -23.60 -36.19 -25.65
C ILE A 34 -22.60 -36.99 -24.76
N ALA A 35 -22.97 -37.21 -23.49
CA ALA A 35 -22.04 -37.40 -22.35
C ALA A 35 -22.33 -38.66 -21.47
N ALA A 36 -21.74 -38.66 -20.25
CA ALA A 36 -21.74 -39.70 -19.18
C ALA A 36 -20.56 -40.71 -19.26
N ALA A 37 -20.08 -41.34 -18.18
CA ALA A 37 -20.59 -41.42 -16.79
C ALA A 37 -19.48 -41.37 -15.69
N ARG A 38 -19.87 -41.51 -14.41
CA ARG A 38 -19.01 -41.42 -13.19
C ARG A 38 -18.66 -42.79 -12.56
N HIS A 39 -17.63 -42.75 -11.69
CA HIS A 39 -17.41 -43.50 -10.43
C HIS A 39 -16.55 -44.77 -10.34
N LYS A 40 -15.85 -44.84 -9.18
CA LYS A 40 -14.97 -45.88 -8.59
C LYS A 40 -13.56 -45.95 -9.21
N PHE A 41 -12.49 -46.24 -8.47
CA PHE A 41 -12.38 -46.84 -7.12
C PHE A 41 -11.62 -45.97 -6.08
N LEU A 42 -11.75 -46.40 -4.81
CA LEU A 42 -10.84 -46.12 -3.68
C LEU A 42 -10.20 -47.46 -3.25
N ASP A 43 -9.29 -47.42 -2.28
CA ASP A 43 -8.37 -48.48 -1.81
C ASP A 43 -7.15 -48.71 -2.73
N GLN A 44 -5.93 -48.93 -2.21
CA GLN A 44 -5.49 -49.05 -0.81
C GLN A 44 -4.08 -48.43 -0.62
N ALA A 45 -3.61 -48.32 0.64
CA ALA A 45 -2.43 -47.56 1.01
C ALA A 45 -1.14 -48.42 1.10
N GLU A 46 0.00 -47.79 0.82
CA GLU A 46 1.29 -48.19 1.38
C GLU A 46 2.18 -46.93 1.55
N ALA A 47 3.07 -46.95 2.53
CA ALA A 47 3.95 -45.81 2.85
C ALA A 47 5.38 -46.29 3.13
N PRO A 48 6.39 -45.51 2.71
CA PRO A 48 7.70 -45.55 3.35
C PRO A 48 8.08 -44.18 3.94
N ALA A 49 8.74 -44.20 5.11
CA ALA A 49 9.25 -43.00 5.76
C ALA A 49 10.60 -42.56 5.18
N ALA A 50 10.80 -41.24 5.07
CA ALA A 50 12.11 -40.63 4.81
C ALA A 50 12.15 -39.22 5.42
N ALA A 51 12.45 -39.13 6.72
CA ALA A 51 12.58 -37.87 7.43
C ALA A 51 14.06 -37.51 7.64
N ALA A 52 14.56 -36.50 6.91
CA ALA A 52 15.83 -35.83 7.20
C ALA A 52 15.85 -34.43 6.52
N GLN A 53 16.31 -33.42 7.27
CA GLN A 53 16.74 -32.10 6.75
C GLN A 53 15.73 -31.32 5.88
N ALA A 54 14.60 -30.94 6.48
CA ALA A 54 13.83 -29.75 6.05
C ALA A 54 14.17 -28.57 6.97
N THR A 55 14.23 -27.35 6.42
CA THR A 55 14.41 -26.13 7.24
C THR A 55 13.07 -25.63 7.79
N PRO A 56 13.01 -24.86 8.89
CA PRO A 56 11.73 -24.43 9.49
C PRO A 56 10.78 -23.73 8.51
N SER A 57 11.31 -22.94 7.57
CA SER A 57 10.53 -22.30 6.49
C SER A 57 9.85 -23.31 5.57
N THR A 58 10.53 -24.40 5.21
CA THR A 58 9.99 -25.46 4.35
C THR A 58 8.92 -26.30 5.06
N ILE A 59 9.01 -26.45 6.39
CA ILE A 59 8.01 -27.18 7.17
C ILE A 59 6.78 -26.29 7.42
N LEU A 60 6.97 -24.99 7.70
CA LEU A 60 5.89 -24.00 7.75
C LEU A 60 5.08 -23.98 6.44
N SER A 61 5.74 -23.98 5.28
CA SER A 61 5.03 -24.01 4.00
C SER A 61 4.27 -25.31 3.78
N GLN A 62 4.88 -26.47 4.03
CA GLN A 62 4.24 -27.80 3.92
C GLN A 62 3.03 -27.99 4.85
N ALA A 63 3.12 -27.53 6.09
CA ALA A 63 2.01 -27.59 7.03
C ALA A 63 0.85 -26.68 6.59
N THR A 64 1.14 -25.53 5.94
CA THR A 64 0.09 -24.60 5.49
C THR A 64 -0.58 -25.00 4.15
N ARG A 65 -1.33 -26.09 4.16
CA ARG A 65 -2.27 -26.44 3.09
C ARG A 65 -3.42 -25.42 2.97
N ILE A 66 -3.23 -24.37 2.19
CA ILE A 66 -4.35 -23.63 1.60
C ILE A 66 -4.78 -24.38 0.34
N ASP A 67 -6.01 -24.88 0.31
CA ASP A 67 -6.65 -25.28 -0.93
C ASP A 67 -7.15 -24.01 -1.66
N HIS A 68 -6.78 -23.85 -2.93
CA HIS A 68 -6.95 -22.59 -3.66
C HIS A 68 -8.41 -22.35 -4.07
N GLY A 69 -9.23 -21.84 -3.14
CA GLY A 69 -10.61 -21.44 -3.45
C GLY A 69 -11.50 -21.01 -2.29
N THR A 70 -11.11 -21.22 -1.03
CA THR A 70 -11.95 -20.87 0.13
C THR A 70 -11.46 -19.63 0.88
N ARG A 71 -12.41 -18.82 1.38
CA ARG A 71 -12.12 -17.70 2.29
C ARG A 71 -11.77 -18.21 3.69
N PRO A 72 -10.88 -17.54 4.45
CA PRO A 72 -10.52 -17.97 5.80
C PRO A 72 -11.70 -17.93 6.76
N ILE A 73 -11.67 -18.81 7.77
CA ILE A 73 -12.68 -18.90 8.83
C ILE A 73 -12.68 -17.60 9.64
N TYR A 74 -13.83 -16.95 9.84
CA TYR A 74 -13.87 -15.64 10.50
C TYR A 74 -14.12 -15.76 12.01
N LEU A 75 -13.05 -15.67 12.80
CA LEU A 75 -13.07 -15.62 14.27
C LEU A 75 -12.51 -14.28 14.81
N ASP A 76 -12.93 -13.15 14.22
CA ASP A 76 -12.56 -11.82 14.70
C ASP A 76 -13.77 -10.89 14.92
N ALA A 77 -14.89 -11.46 15.38
CA ALA A 77 -16.17 -10.75 15.56
C ALA A 77 -16.10 -9.49 16.45
N GLN A 78 -15.10 -9.35 17.34
CA GLN A 78 -14.89 -8.13 18.13
C GLN A 78 -14.20 -7.00 17.37
N ALA A 79 -13.48 -7.26 16.27
CA ALA A 79 -13.02 -6.19 15.38
C ALA A 79 -14.22 -5.63 14.60
N THR A 80 -14.95 -6.48 13.90
CA THR A 80 -16.23 -6.15 13.25
C THR A 80 -17.08 -7.40 13.06
N THR A 81 -18.40 -7.23 12.96
CA THR A 81 -19.32 -8.28 12.48
C THR A 81 -19.70 -8.03 11.02
N PRO A 82 -19.96 -9.07 10.19
CA PRO A 82 -20.63 -8.88 8.91
C PRO A 82 -22.05 -8.34 9.11
N THR A 83 -22.56 -7.53 8.18
CA THR A 83 -23.94 -7.05 8.20
C THR A 83 -24.90 -8.23 8.04
N ASP A 84 -25.94 -8.32 8.88
CA ASP A 84 -26.99 -9.33 8.74
C ASP A 84 -27.78 -9.10 7.42
N PRO A 85 -28.10 -10.13 6.63
CA PRO A 85 -28.84 -9.95 5.38
C PRO A 85 -30.17 -9.19 5.55
N ARG A 86 -30.85 -9.35 6.69
CA ARG A 86 -32.10 -8.64 7.02
C ARG A 86 -31.87 -7.15 7.29
N VAL A 87 -30.72 -6.81 7.87
CA VAL A 87 -30.28 -5.43 8.05
C VAL A 87 -29.99 -4.79 6.69
N LEU A 88 -29.26 -5.49 5.81
CA LEU A 88 -28.97 -4.98 4.47
C LEU A 88 -30.25 -4.72 3.66
N ASP A 89 -31.21 -5.65 3.68
CA ASP A 89 -32.52 -5.48 3.04
C ASP A 89 -33.26 -4.23 3.56
N ALA A 90 -33.30 -4.02 4.88
CA ALA A 90 -33.89 -2.83 5.48
C ALA A 90 -33.17 -1.52 5.12
N MET A 91 -31.88 -1.55 4.73
CA MET A 91 -31.12 -0.37 4.32
C MET A 91 -31.36 0.04 2.86
N LEU A 92 -31.52 -0.93 1.95
CA LEU A 92 -31.54 -0.71 0.49
C LEU A 92 -32.60 0.30 -0.01
N PRO A 93 -33.85 0.35 0.53
CA PRO A 93 -34.84 1.35 0.14
C PRO A 93 -34.37 2.80 0.33
N TYR A 94 -33.56 3.06 1.37
CA TYR A 94 -33.06 4.38 1.75
C TYR A 94 -31.77 4.81 1.03
N LEU A 95 -31.26 3.95 0.14
CA LEU A 95 -30.17 4.23 -0.80
C LEU A 95 -30.69 4.55 -2.21
N THR A 96 -31.96 4.25 -2.51
CA THR A 96 -32.49 4.23 -3.88
C THR A 96 -33.81 4.99 -4.04
N GLY A 97 -34.84 4.66 -3.27
CA GLY A 97 -36.18 5.24 -3.39
C GLY A 97 -36.50 6.31 -2.33
N GLN A 98 -36.12 6.07 -1.08
CA GLN A 98 -36.43 6.91 0.09
C GLN A 98 -35.16 7.62 0.58
N TYR A 99 -34.52 8.39 -0.31
CA TYR A 99 -33.20 8.99 -0.08
C TYR A 99 -33.25 10.40 0.56
N GLY A 100 -34.43 10.90 0.93
CA GLY A 100 -34.60 12.29 1.37
C GLY A 100 -33.98 12.61 2.73
N ASN A 101 -33.55 13.85 2.91
CA ASN A 101 -33.00 14.33 4.17
C ASN A 101 -34.11 14.40 5.25
N PRO A 102 -33.98 13.70 6.39
CA PRO A 102 -35.02 13.67 7.43
C PRO A 102 -35.26 15.05 8.07
N HIS A 103 -34.30 15.98 7.95
CA HIS A 103 -34.45 17.35 8.45
C HIS A 103 -35.32 18.23 7.52
N SER A 104 -35.68 17.76 6.32
CA SER A 104 -36.53 18.49 5.35
C SER A 104 -38.01 18.42 5.69
N ARG A 105 -38.50 19.40 6.46
CA ARG A 105 -39.88 19.45 6.96
C ARG A 105 -40.96 19.82 5.94
N THR A 106 -40.63 20.10 4.68
CA THR A 106 -41.54 20.70 3.68
C THR A 106 -42.07 19.74 2.62
N HIS A 107 -41.58 18.49 2.54
CA HIS A 107 -41.94 17.57 1.46
C HIS A 107 -41.90 16.09 1.90
N ALA A 108 -42.65 15.24 1.19
CA ALA A 108 -42.81 13.81 1.48
C ALA A 108 -41.48 13.06 1.74
N TYR A 109 -40.47 13.25 0.88
CA TYR A 109 -39.16 12.60 1.02
C TYR A 109 -38.44 12.86 2.36
N GLY A 110 -38.75 13.95 3.07
CA GLY A 110 -38.21 14.19 4.41
C GLY A 110 -39.08 13.58 5.50
N TRP A 111 -40.41 13.64 5.35
CA TRP A 111 -41.36 13.05 6.30
C TRP A 111 -41.29 11.52 6.36
N GLU A 112 -40.99 10.85 5.25
CA GLU A 112 -40.85 9.39 5.20
C GLU A 112 -39.54 8.92 5.87
N THR A 113 -38.43 9.62 5.66
CA THR A 113 -37.14 9.24 6.23
C THR A 113 -37.00 9.66 7.69
N ASP A 114 -37.60 10.77 8.12
CA ASP A 114 -37.72 11.15 9.55
C ASP A 114 -38.52 10.08 10.33
N LYS A 115 -39.63 9.60 9.75
CA LYS A 115 -40.42 8.51 10.31
C LYS A 115 -39.66 7.17 10.38
N ALA A 116 -38.78 6.90 9.43
CA ALA A 116 -37.90 5.74 9.46
C ALA A 116 -36.78 5.87 10.53
N VAL A 117 -36.18 7.06 10.63
CA VAL A 117 -35.16 7.43 11.63
C VAL A 117 -35.69 7.30 13.05
N GLU A 118 -36.88 7.86 13.35
CA GLU A 118 -37.45 7.74 14.71
C GLU A 118 -37.90 6.31 15.03
N ARG A 119 -38.39 5.52 14.06
CA ARG A 119 -38.65 4.08 14.27
C ARG A 119 -37.36 3.33 14.62
N ALA A 120 -36.28 3.57 13.89
CA ALA A 120 -34.99 2.96 14.19
C ALA A 120 -34.49 3.36 15.59
N ARG A 121 -34.71 4.62 15.98
CA ARG A 121 -34.42 5.13 17.32
C ARG A 121 -35.23 4.43 18.41
N GLU A 122 -36.48 4.06 18.14
CA GLU A 122 -37.28 3.25 19.07
C GLU A 122 -36.68 1.85 19.28
N GLU A 123 -36.25 1.14 18.24
CA GLU A 123 -35.66 -0.21 18.42
C GLU A 123 -34.33 -0.16 19.20
N VAL A 124 -33.47 0.84 18.94
CA VAL A 124 -32.27 1.10 19.75
C VAL A 124 -32.63 1.36 21.22
N ALA A 125 -33.66 2.17 21.48
CA ALA A 125 -34.09 2.49 22.84
C ALA A 125 -34.67 1.28 23.58
N ARG A 126 -35.50 0.47 22.91
CA ARG A 126 -36.13 -0.75 23.46
C ARG A 126 -35.09 -1.80 23.85
N LEU A 127 -34.00 -1.95 23.08
CA LEU A 127 -32.94 -2.93 23.37
C LEU A 127 -32.19 -2.65 24.70
N ILE A 128 -32.19 -1.40 25.20
CA ILE A 128 -31.48 -1.02 26.43
C ILE A 128 -32.38 -0.48 27.55
N GLY A 129 -33.72 -0.50 27.35
CA GLY A 129 -34.69 -0.01 28.33
C GLY A 129 -34.78 1.52 28.48
N ALA A 130 -34.55 2.29 27.41
CA ALA A 130 -34.51 3.76 27.39
C ALA A 130 -35.78 4.43 26.79
N ASP A 131 -35.98 5.73 27.03
CA ASP A 131 -36.88 6.58 26.22
C ASP A 131 -36.15 6.92 24.89
N PRO A 132 -36.78 6.80 23.71
CA PRO A 132 -36.17 7.20 22.44
C PRO A 132 -35.60 8.63 22.42
N LYS A 133 -36.14 9.53 23.25
CA LYS A 133 -35.65 10.91 23.42
C LYS A 133 -34.32 11.01 24.16
N GLU A 134 -33.82 9.91 24.71
CA GLU A 134 -32.49 9.76 25.33
C GLU A 134 -31.45 9.21 24.35
N ILE A 135 -31.85 8.64 23.19
CA ILE A 135 -30.93 8.11 22.17
C ILE A 135 -30.49 9.21 21.20
N ILE A 136 -29.17 9.39 21.04
CA ILE A 136 -28.52 10.34 20.12
C ILE A 136 -27.65 9.55 19.12
N PHE A 137 -27.88 9.71 17.82
CA PHE A 137 -27.09 9.04 16.78
C PHE A 137 -25.73 9.70 16.57
N THR A 138 -24.73 8.88 16.27
CA THR A 138 -23.32 9.25 16.08
C THR A 138 -22.70 8.37 14.98
N SER A 139 -21.48 8.66 14.54
CA SER A 139 -20.74 7.78 13.60
C SER A 139 -20.24 6.45 14.20
N GLY A 140 -20.42 6.21 15.50
CA GLY A 140 -19.99 5.00 16.18
C GLY A 140 -19.64 5.21 17.65
N ALA A 141 -19.23 4.14 18.33
CA ALA A 141 -18.84 4.19 19.74
C ALA A 141 -17.65 5.13 20.00
N THR A 142 -16.71 5.26 19.05
CA THR A 142 -15.58 6.22 19.16
C THR A 142 -16.05 7.68 19.29
N GLU A 143 -17.06 8.09 18.51
CA GLU A 143 -17.67 9.41 18.64
C GLU A 143 -18.49 9.51 19.94
N SER A 144 -19.25 8.46 20.27
CA SER A 144 -20.07 8.41 21.50
C SER A 144 -19.25 8.50 22.79
N ASN A 145 -18.09 7.84 22.85
CA ASN A 145 -17.15 7.90 23.97
C ASN A 145 -16.55 9.31 24.09
N ASN A 146 -16.07 9.88 22.98
CA ASN A 146 -15.55 11.25 22.95
C ASN A 146 -16.62 12.27 23.41
N MET A 147 -17.84 12.15 22.90
CA MET A 147 -18.99 12.99 23.24
C MET A 147 -19.36 12.88 24.73
N SER A 148 -19.37 11.67 25.27
CA SER A 148 -19.71 11.42 26.68
C SER A 148 -18.64 11.99 27.61
N ILE A 149 -17.37 11.64 27.36
CA ILE A 149 -16.23 11.97 28.25
C ILE A 149 -15.91 13.46 28.18
N LYS A 150 -15.59 13.97 26.98
CA LYS A 150 -15.19 15.38 26.79
C LYS A 150 -16.38 16.31 27.01
N GLY A 151 -17.58 15.91 26.60
CA GLY A 151 -18.79 16.70 26.77
C GLY A 151 -19.18 16.89 28.24
N VAL A 152 -19.20 15.83 29.07
CA VAL A 152 -19.50 15.96 30.50
C VAL A 152 -18.38 16.72 31.22
N ALA A 153 -17.12 16.38 30.94
CA ALA A 153 -15.96 17.05 31.54
C ALA A 153 -15.98 18.56 31.31
N ARG A 154 -16.04 19.01 30.05
CA ARG A 154 -16.04 20.43 29.70
C ARG A 154 -17.27 21.17 30.24
N PHE A 155 -18.47 20.56 30.18
CA PHE A 155 -19.69 21.18 30.68
C PHE A 155 -19.61 21.54 32.17
N PHE A 156 -19.13 20.63 33.03
CA PHE A 156 -19.01 20.89 34.47
C PHE A 156 -17.70 21.60 34.84
N GLY A 157 -16.62 21.37 34.09
CA GLY A 157 -15.32 22.01 34.24
C GLY A 157 -15.35 23.53 34.06
N LYS A 158 -16.28 24.05 33.24
CA LYS A 158 -16.57 25.49 33.11
C LYS A 158 -16.91 26.20 34.42
N SER A 159 -17.34 25.47 35.45
CA SER A 159 -17.59 26.03 36.79
C SER A 159 -16.34 26.11 37.67
N GLY A 160 -15.22 25.50 37.25
CA GLY A 160 -14.01 25.27 38.05
C GLY A 160 -14.15 24.20 39.15
N LYS A 161 -15.37 23.78 39.50
CA LYS A 161 -15.66 22.98 40.71
C LYS A 161 -15.61 21.46 40.55
N LYS A 162 -15.62 20.96 39.31
CA LYS A 162 -15.46 19.54 39.01
C LYS A 162 -14.45 19.37 37.88
N LYS A 163 -13.30 18.78 38.20
CA LYS A 163 -12.14 18.62 37.29
C LYS A 163 -11.54 17.22 37.31
N HIS A 164 -12.10 16.28 38.07
CA HIS A 164 -11.59 14.90 38.15
C HIS A 164 -12.46 13.93 37.35
N LEU A 165 -11.80 12.98 36.67
CA LEU A 165 -12.42 11.82 36.04
C LEU A 165 -11.80 10.52 36.57
N ILE A 166 -12.56 9.44 36.55
CA ILE A 166 -12.07 8.09 36.89
C ILE A 166 -12.35 7.16 35.74
N THR A 167 -11.37 6.33 35.35
CA THR A 167 -11.51 5.34 34.28
C THR A 167 -10.62 4.11 34.55
N SER A 168 -10.70 3.05 33.75
CA SER A 168 -9.84 1.85 33.89
C SER A 168 -8.64 1.93 32.94
N GLN A 169 -7.52 1.30 33.32
CA GLN A 169 -6.38 1.05 32.42
C GLN A 169 -6.75 0.12 31.24
N THR A 170 -7.80 -0.69 31.39
CA THR A 170 -8.28 -1.66 30.38
C THR A 170 -9.34 -1.10 29.43
N GLU A 171 -9.65 0.20 29.46
CA GLU A 171 -10.63 0.78 28.53
C GLU A 171 -10.13 0.78 27.09
N HIS A 172 -11.05 0.73 26.11
CA HIS A 172 -10.68 0.89 24.71
C HIS A 172 -10.00 2.25 24.45
N LYS A 173 -8.97 2.29 23.58
CA LYS A 173 -8.14 3.48 23.29
C LYS A 173 -8.91 4.80 23.17
N CYS A 174 -10.07 4.85 22.51
CA CYS A 174 -10.83 6.10 22.35
C CYS A 174 -11.42 6.68 23.66
N VAL A 175 -11.48 5.90 24.74
CA VAL A 175 -11.70 6.38 26.12
C VAL A 175 -10.40 6.91 26.70
N LEU A 176 -9.33 6.11 26.70
CA LEU A 176 -8.01 6.47 27.24
C LEU A 176 -7.45 7.76 26.62
N ASP A 177 -7.47 7.86 25.28
CA ASP A 177 -6.99 9.01 24.53
C ASP A 177 -7.91 10.23 24.71
N SER A 178 -9.21 10.02 24.99
CA SER A 178 -10.11 11.10 25.40
C SER A 178 -9.79 11.65 26.78
N CYS A 179 -9.40 10.78 27.71
CA CYS A 179 -8.95 11.15 29.04
C CYS A 179 -7.59 11.86 29.01
N ARG A 180 -6.59 11.36 28.26
CA ARG A 180 -5.29 12.04 28.10
C ARG A 180 -5.45 13.46 27.55
N HIS A 181 -6.28 13.63 26.52
CA HIS A 181 -6.57 14.96 25.96
C HIS A 181 -7.22 15.92 26.99
N LEU A 182 -8.02 15.40 27.93
CA LEU A 182 -8.55 16.22 29.02
C LEU A 182 -7.48 16.56 30.08
N GLN A 183 -6.43 15.75 30.24
CA GLN A 183 -5.29 16.10 31.08
C GLN A 183 -4.51 17.28 30.48
N ASP A 184 -4.39 17.35 29.14
CA ASP A 184 -3.85 18.53 28.43
C ASP A 184 -4.73 19.79 28.65
N GLU A 185 -6.06 19.61 28.75
CA GLU A 185 -7.03 20.66 29.15
C GLU A 185 -7.01 20.99 30.67
N GLY A 186 -6.12 20.37 31.44
CA GLY A 186 -5.97 20.58 32.88
C GLY A 186 -7.09 19.98 33.72
N PHE A 187 -7.63 18.82 33.32
CA PHE A 187 -8.38 17.92 34.19
C PHE A 187 -7.43 16.91 34.84
N ASP A 188 -7.86 16.36 35.97
CA ASP A 188 -7.19 15.25 36.63
C ASP A 188 -7.90 13.92 36.28
N VAL A 189 -7.14 12.84 36.10
CA VAL A 189 -7.68 11.54 35.70
C VAL A 189 -7.02 10.40 36.49
N THR A 190 -7.82 9.70 37.28
CA THR A 190 -7.43 8.42 37.89
C THR A 190 -7.66 7.28 36.89
N TYR A 191 -6.59 6.59 36.48
CA TYR A 191 -6.64 5.34 35.72
C TYR A 191 -6.51 4.16 36.70
N LEU A 192 -7.65 3.62 37.13
CA LEU A 192 -7.72 2.47 38.03
C LEU A 192 -7.03 1.25 37.41
N PRO A 193 -6.21 0.51 38.17
CA PRO A 193 -5.78 -0.83 37.78
C PRO A 193 -6.97 -1.79 37.82
N VAL A 194 -6.77 -2.97 37.23
CA VAL A 194 -7.65 -4.14 37.40
C VAL A 194 -6.95 -5.19 38.25
N ASP A 195 -7.74 -6.09 38.84
CA ASP A 195 -7.22 -7.34 39.36
C ASP A 195 -6.78 -8.25 38.18
N SER A 196 -6.00 -9.30 38.43
CA SER A 196 -5.42 -10.16 37.37
C SER A 196 -6.44 -10.93 36.52
N ASN A 197 -7.73 -10.92 36.89
CA ASN A 197 -8.85 -11.42 36.11
C ASN A 197 -9.54 -10.34 35.25
N GLY A 198 -9.02 -9.10 35.23
CA GLY A 198 -9.55 -7.98 34.47
C GLY A 198 -10.73 -7.23 35.10
N LEU A 199 -11.17 -7.58 36.31
CA LEU A 199 -12.22 -6.84 37.03
C LEU A 199 -11.63 -5.61 37.75
N ILE A 200 -12.43 -4.55 37.88
CA ILE A 200 -12.06 -3.43 38.79
C ILE A 200 -12.48 -3.71 40.23
N SER A 201 -11.64 -3.30 41.18
CA SER A 201 -12.01 -3.27 42.60
C SER A 201 -13.00 -2.13 42.89
N LEU A 202 -14.19 -2.49 43.40
CA LEU A 202 -15.21 -1.52 43.80
C LEU A 202 -14.77 -0.63 44.97
N ASP A 203 -13.91 -1.15 45.85
CA ASP A 203 -13.36 -0.39 46.99
C ASP A 203 -12.31 0.63 46.53
N GLN A 204 -11.46 0.27 45.56
CA GLN A 204 -10.55 1.24 44.93
C GLN A 204 -11.32 2.34 44.19
N LEU A 205 -12.38 1.97 43.46
CA LEU A 205 -13.28 2.95 42.82
C LEU A 205 -13.95 3.86 43.86
N ALA A 206 -14.44 3.30 44.98
CA ALA A 206 -15.05 4.09 46.04
C ALA A 206 -14.06 5.07 46.70
N ALA A 207 -12.82 4.63 46.94
CA ALA A 207 -11.74 5.46 47.47
C ALA A 207 -11.29 6.56 46.49
N ALA A 208 -11.32 6.28 45.18
CA ALA A 208 -11.00 7.26 44.13
C ALA A 208 -12.08 8.33 43.93
N ILE A 209 -13.34 8.13 44.39
CA ILE A 209 -14.42 9.11 44.21
C ILE A 209 -14.26 10.29 45.17
N ARG A 210 -13.75 11.39 44.62
CA ARG A 210 -13.56 12.69 45.30
C ARG A 210 -14.74 13.66 45.05
N PRO A 211 -14.93 14.72 45.87
CA PRO A 211 -15.99 15.72 45.67
C PRO A 211 -15.95 16.45 44.32
N ASP A 212 -14.77 16.61 43.71
CA ASP A 212 -14.53 17.23 42.42
C ASP A 212 -14.71 16.28 41.21
N THR A 213 -15.11 15.04 41.44
CA THR A 213 -15.28 14.03 40.37
C THR A 213 -16.50 14.34 39.50
N ALA A 214 -16.28 14.55 38.21
CA ALA A 214 -17.32 14.78 37.21
C ALA A 214 -17.95 13.48 36.70
N LEU A 215 -17.11 12.53 36.31
CA LEU A 215 -17.50 11.34 35.55
C LEU A 215 -16.67 10.11 35.97
N VAL A 216 -17.32 8.96 36.05
CA VAL A 216 -16.69 7.63 35.99
C VAL A 216 -16.96 7.04 34.61
N SER A 217 -15.94 6.52 33.93
CA SER A 217 -16.05 5.80 32.66
C SER A 217 -15.45 4.40 32.79
N ILE A 218 -16.29 3.37 32.80
CA ILE A 218 -15.87 1.96 32.85
C ILE A 218 -16.74 1.17 31.86
N MET A 219 -16.12 0.45 30.92
CA MET A 219 -16.80 -0.30 29.86
C MET A 219 -17.54 -1.55 30.38
N THR A 220 -18.65 -1.91 29.73
CA THR A 220 -19.49 -3.06 30.14
C THR A 220 -18.85 -4.39 29.80
N VAL A 221 -18.23 -4.51 28.61
CA VAL A 221 -17.55 -5.73 28.12
C VAL A 221 -16.23 -5.31 27.47
N ASN A 222 -15.11 -5.86 27.92
CA ASN A 222 -13.80 -5.56 27.33
C ASN A 222 -13.63 -6.20 25.93
N ASN A 223 -13.01 -5.45 25.00
CA ASN A 223 -12.85 -5.86 23.59
C ASN A 223 -11.66 -6.78 23.28
N GLU A 224 -10.81 -7.10 24.25
CA GLU A 224 -9.65 -7.99 24.09
C GLU A 224 -9.84 -9.28 24.89
N ILE A 225 -10.30 -9.19 26.15
CA ILE A 225 -10.45 -10.34 27.08
C ILE A 225 -11.90 -10.67 27.46
N GLY A 226 -12.90 -9.99 26.89
CA GLY A 226 -14.32 -10.34 27.05
C GLY A 226 -14.94 -10.10 28.44
N VAL A 227 -14.16 -9.70 29.44
CA VAL A 227 -14.58 -9.53 30.85
C VAL A 227 -15.74 -8.53 31.00
N ILE A 228 -16.71 -8.90 31.85
CA ILE A 228 -17.95 -8.17 32.16
C ILE A 228 -17.83 -7.48 33.53
N GLN A 229 -17.72 -6.16 33.51
CA GLN A 229 -17.56 -5.35 34.73
C GLN A 229 -18.84 -5.31 35.60
N PRO A 230 -18.74 -4.99 36.90
CA PRO A 230 -19.88 -4.81 37.81
C PRO A 230 -20.67 -3.51 37.56
N VAL A 231 -21.21 -3.35 36.35
CA VAL A 231 -21.83 -2.11 35.85
C VAL A 231 -23.02 -1.65 36.72
N ALA A 232 -23.83 -2.56 37.25
CA ALA A 232 -24.96 -2.19 38.11
C ALA A 232 -24.47 -1.67 39.48
N GLU A 233 -23.47 -2.31 40.04
CA GLU A 233 -22.85 -1.99 41.32
C GLU A 233 -22.06 -0.66 41.24
N ILE A 234 -21.31 -0.47 40.14
CA ILE A 234 -20.64 0.79 39.77
C ILE A 234 -21.66 1.92 39.64
N GLY A 235 -22.75 1.72 38.89
CA GLY A 235 -23.78 2.73 38.69
C GLY A 235 -24.47 3.12 39.98
N GLN A 236 -24.77 2.15 40.86
CA GLN A 236 -25.27 2.42 42.22
C GLN A 236 -24.27 3.23 43.06
N LEU A 237 -22.96 2.91 42.99
CA LEU A 237 -21.92 3.66 43.69
C LEU A 237 -21.85 5.11 43.20
N CYS A 238 -21.75 5.32 41.88
CA CYS A 238 -21.77 6.65 41.27
C CYS A 238 -23.03 7.45 41.67
N ARG A 239 -24.19 6.78 41.69
CA ARG A 239 -25.48 7.35 42.12
C ARG A 239 -25.46 7.80 43.58
N ARG A 240 -24.90 7.00 44.49
CA ARG A 240 -24.73 7.37 45.92
C ARG A 240 -23.86 8.62 46.08
N HIS A 241 -22.76 8.72 45.33
CA HIS A 241 -21.82 9.85 45.39
C HIS A 241 -22.18 11.06 44.50
N LYS A 242 -23.27 10.99 43.72
CA LYS A 242 -23.71 12.06 42.79
C LYS A 242 -22.63 12.42 41.75
N VAL A 243 -22.00 11.38 41.22
CA VAL A 243 -21.09 11.40 40.08
C VAL A 243 -21.80 10.77 38.88
N TYR A 244 -21.57 11.28 37.66
CA TYR A 244 -22.16 10.68 36.47
C TYR A 244 -21.43 9.38 36.11
N PHE A 245 -22.16 8.40 35.58
CA PHE A 245 -21.60 7.14 35.10
C PHE A 245 -21.76 6.98 33.57
N HIS A 246 -20.63 6.89 32.87
CA HIS A 246 -20.53 6.46 31.48
C HIS A 246 -20.06 5.01 31.39
N THR A 247 -20.62 4.24 30.45
CA THR A 247 -20.06 2.95 30.03
C THR A 247 -19.99 2.82 28.51
N ASP A 248 -18.85 2.33 28.00
CA ASP A 248 -18.79 1.80 26.64
C ASP A 248 -19.44 0.40 26.60
N ALA A 249 -20.55 0.31 25.86
CA ALA A 249 -21.30 -0.93 25.65
C ALA A 249 -21.18 -1.45 24.21
N ALA A 250 -20.22 -0.98 23.40
CA ALA A 250 -20.06 -1.41 22.01
C ALA A 250 -19.92 -2.93 21.85
N GLN A 251 -19.22 -3.59 22.78
CA GLN A 251 -19.12 -5.06 22.80
C GLN A 251 -20.27 -5.74 23.55
N ALA A 252 -20.96 -5.04 24.46
CA ALA A 252 -22.04 -5.60 25.28
C ALA A 252 -23.42 -5.60 24.59
N LEU A 253 -23.71 -4.55 23.80
CA LEU A 253 -24.99 -4.36 23.12
C LEU A 253 -25.35 -5.59 22.29
N GLY A 254 -26.62 -5.98 22.34
CA GLY A 254 -27.18 -7.09 21.57
C GLY A 254 -26.65 -8.49 21.95
N LYS A 255 -25.75 -8.59 22.94
CA LYS A 255 -25.06 -9.83 23.32
C LYS A 255 -25.30 -10.24 24.77
N ILE A 256 -25.46 -9.27 25.66
CA ILE A 256 -25.98 -9.45 27.02
C ILE A 256 -27.18 -8.52 27.24
N PRO A 257 -28.10 -8.84 28.17
CA PRO A 257 -29.17 -7.92 28.55
C PRO A 257 -28.58 -6.63 29.13
N ILE A 258 -29.14 -5.48 28.76
CA ILE A 258 -28.75 -4.15 29.27
C ILE A 258 -30.02 -3.42 29.72
N SER A 259 -30.03 -2.90 30.94
CA SER A 259 -31.08 -2.00 31.43
C SER A 259 -30.44 -0.74 32.00
N VAL A 260 -30.46 0.36 31.22
CA VAL A 260 -29.85 1.64 31.65
C VAL A 260 -30.42 2.15 32.97
N ASN A 261 -31.68 1.81 33.26
CA ASN A 261 -32.41 2.27 34.44
C ASN A 261 -32.09 1.45 35.70
N GLU A 262 -32.08 0.12 35.63
CA GLU A 262 -31.65 -0.72 36.76
C GLU A 262 -30.19 -0.50 37.10
N TRP A 263 -29.33 -0.37 36.08
CA TRP A 263 -27.89 -0.19 36.25
C TRP A 263 -27.49 1.26 36.57
N ASN A 264 -28.46 2.18 36.74
CA ASN A 264 -28.23 3.59 37.11
C ASN A 264 -27.27 4.35 36.17
N ILE A 265 -27.15 3.92 34.91
CA ILE A 265 -26.24 4.51 33.93
C ILE A 265 -26.74 5.90 33.50
N ASP A 266 -25.83 6.86 33.35
CA ASP A 266 -26.14 8.22 32.88
C ASP A 266 -25.82 8.42 31.40
N LEU A 267 -24.73 7.81 30.90
CA LEU A 267 -24.34 7.80 29.49
C LEU A 267 -23.92 6.38 29.04
N LEU A 268 -24.30 5.95 27.83
CA LEU A 268 -23.89 4.64 27.30
C LEU A 268 -23.58 4.75 25.80
N SER A 269 -22.41 4.24 25.39
CA SER A 269 -21.93 4.29 24.00
C SER A 269 -22.18 2.98 23.24
N MET A 270 -22.60 3.09 21.98
CA MET A 270 -23.05 1.97 21.13
C MET A 270 -22.44 2.03 19.72
N SER A 271 -22.33 0.86 19.07
CA SER A 271 -21.81 0.73 17.69
C SER A 271 -22.60 -0.31 16.89
N GLY A 272 -22.98 0.00 15.65
CA GLY A 272 -23.80 -0.92 14.82
C GLY A 272 -23.02 -2.15 14.35
N HIS A 273 -21.80 -1.96 13.85
CA HIS A 273 -20.95 -3.03 13.32
C HIS A 273 -20.36 -4.01 14.35
N LYS A 274 -20.83 -3.96 15.60
CA LYS A 274 -20.56 -4.99 16.63
C LYS A 274 -21.81 -5.84 16.94
N ILE A 275 -22.92 -5.62 16.22
CA ILE A 275 -24.20 -6.34 16.38
C ILE A 275 -24.83 -6.70 15.03
N TYR A 276 -24.01 -6.98 14.01
CA TYR A 276 -24.42 -7.26 12.63
C TYR A 276 -25.15 -6.10 11.93
N GLY A 277 -24.97 -4.87 12.45
CA GLY A 277 -25.31 -3.62 11.77
C GLY A 277 -24.19 -3.10 10.86
N PRO A 278 -24.42 -2.01 10.10
CA PRO A 278 -23.41 -1.44 9.20
C PRO A 278 -22.30 -0.68 9.94
N ASN A 279 -21.18 -0.48 9.25
CA ASN A 279 -20.08 0.41 9.66
C ASN A 279 -20.51 1.90 9.63
N GLY A 280 -19.81 2.75 10.38
CA GLY A 280 -20.00 4.21 10.33
C GLY A 280 -21.24 4.75 11.05
N ILE A 281 -21.86 3.94 11.92
CA ILE A 281 -23.01 4.35 12.74
C ILE A 281 -22.96 3.77 14.15
N GLY A 282 -23.45 4.55 15.10
CA GLY A 282 -23.70 4.15 16.48
C GLY A 282 -24.62 5.16 17.18
N ALA A 283 -24.67 5.08 18.51
CA ALA A 283 -25.44 6.03 19.31
C ALA A 283 -24.87 6.20 20.72
N CYS A 284 -25.14 7.36 21.29
CA CYS A 284 -24.97 7.65 22.71
C CYS A 284 -26.35 7.72 23.36
N TYR A 285 -26.57 6.94 24.42
CA TYR A 285 -27.64 7.16 25.37
C TYR A 285 -27.26 8.33 26.29
N VAL A 286 -28.15 9.31 26.48
CA VAL A 286 -27.95 10.46 27.36
C VAL A 286 -29.17 10.62 28.26
N ARG A 287 -29.04 10.25 29.54
CA ARG A 287 -30.16 10.23 30.49
C ARG A 287 -30.80 11.61 30.69
N ARG A 288 -32.14 11.67 30.59
CA ARG A 288 -32.97 12.86 30.79
C ARG A 288 -33.54 12.99 32.21
N ARG A 289 -33.64 11.91 32.99
CA ARG A 289 -34.07 11.93 34.40
C ARG A 289 -33.26 10.97 35.29
N PRO A 290 -32.52 11.48 36.31
CA PRO A 290 -32.07 12.87 36.46
C PRO A 290 -31.35 13.37 35.20
N ARG A 291 -31.40 14.69 34.93
CA ARG A 291 -30.92 15.24 33.66
C ARG A 291 -29.40 15.34 33.61
N VAL A 292 -28.78 14.57 32.72
CA VAL A 292 -27.40 14.75 32.28
C VAL A 292 -27.29 16.03 31.47
N ARG A 293 -26.12 16.68 31.54
CA ARG A 293 -25.72 17.77 30.64
C ARG A 293 -24.30 17.51 30.17
N LEU A 294 -24.06 17.78 28.90
CA LEU A 294 -22.77 17.64 28.24
C LEU A 294 -22.64 18.76 27.21
N GLU A 295 -21.40 19.11 26.89
CA GLU A 295 -21.06 20.04 25.81
C GLU A 295 -20.95 19.31 24.47
N PRO A 296 -21.66 19.76 23.42
CA PRO A 296 -21.58 19.14 22.10
C PRO A 296 -20.15 19.25 21.53
N ILE A 297 -19.61 18.15 21.02
CA ILE A 297 -18.30 18.12 20.35
C ILE A 297 -18.38 18.43 18.84
N ILE A 298 -19.59 18.39 18.24
CA ILE A 298 -19.84 18.72 16.82
C ILE A 298 -20.86 19.87 16.72
N SER A 299 -20.36 21.04 16.32
CA SER A 299 -21.16 22.25 16.07
C SER A 299 -21.87 22.21 14.72
N GLY A 300 -23.01 22.89 14.61
CA GLY A 300 -23.84 22.92 13.41
C GLY A 300 -25.31 23.25 13.74
N GLY A 301 -26.23 22.86 12.85
CA GLY A 301 -27.64 23.29 12.87
C GLY A 301 -28.55 22.73 13.97
N GLY A 302 -28.00 22.32 15.12
CA GLY A 302 -28.80 21.90 16.28
C GLY A 302 -29.51 20.55 16.15
N GLN A 303 -29.08 19.70 15.21
CA GLN A 303 -29.57 18.31 15.09
C GLN A 303 -29.33 17.52 16.38
N GLU A 304 -30.04 16.38 16.50
CA GLU A 304 -30.00 15.52 17.69
C GLU A 304 -30.14 16.31 19.00
N ARG A 305 -31.20 17.15 19.05
CA ARG A 305 -31.60 17.91 20.23
C ARG A 305 -30.51 18.90 20.70
N GLY A 306 -29.65 19.32 19.78
CA GLY A 306 -28.51 20.20 20.01
C GLY A 306 -27.28 19.50 20.60
N LEU A 307 -27.25 18.16 20.68
CA LEU A 307 -26.15 17.41 21.27
C LEU A 307 -25.17 16.84 20.23
N ARG A 308 -25.61 16.61 18.98
CA ARG A 308 -24.79 16.09 17.89
C ARG A 308 -25.27 16.67 16.55
N SER A 309 -24.57 17.67 16.04
CA SER A 309 -24.98 18.37 14.80
C SER A 309 -24.67 17.57 13.53
N GLY A 310 -25.33 17.93 12.42
CA GLY A 310 -25.12 17.35 11.10
C GLY A 310 -26.28 16.47 10.61
N THR A 311 -26.32 16.20 9.31
CA THR A 311 -27.35 15.38 8.67
C THR A 311 -27.27 13.92 9.16
N LEU A 312 -28.42 13.30 9.41
CA LEU A 312 -28.51 11.87 9.70
C LEU A 312 -28.61 11.11 8.36
N ALA A 313 -27.84 10.03 8.21
CA ALA A 313 -27.90 9.14 7.06
C ALA A 313 -29.01 8.08 7.29
N PRO A 314 -30.17 8.14 6.59
CA PRO A 314 -31.32 7.31 6.95
C PRO A 314 -31.05 5.81 6.80
N HIS A 315 -30.34 5.40 5.74
CA HIS A 315 -29.95 4.00 5.54
C HIS A 315 -29.09 3.46 6.69
N LEU A 316 -28.06 4.20 7.15
CA LEU A 316 -27.23 3.75 8.28
C LEU A 316 -28.03 3.69 9.59
N VAL A 317 -28.87 4.70 9.86
CA VAL A 317 -29.72 4.74 11.05
C VAL A 317 -30.72 3.59 11.06
N VAL A 318 -31.42 3.34 9.96
CA VAL A 318 -32.35 2.21 9.82
C VAL A 318 -31.63 0.88 9.96
N GLY A 319 -30.46 0.71 9.35
CA GLY A 319 -29.67 -0.50 9.48
C GLY A 319 -29.24 -0.79 10.93
N PHE A 320 -28.86 0.24 11.69
CA PHE A 320 -28.55 0.09 13.11
C PHE A 320 -29.80 -0.19 13.98
N GLY A 321 -30.94 0.43 13.67
CA GLY A 321 -32.22 0.12 14.33
C GLY A 321 -32.69 -1.31 14.09
N GLU A 322 -32.61 -1.80 12.85
CA GLU A 322 -32.95 -3.17 12.49
C GLU A 322 -31.98 -4.18 13.13
N ALA A 323 -30.69 -3.87 13.19
CA ALA A 323 -29.71 -4.67 13.93
C ALA A 323 -30.07 -4.76 15.43
N CYS A 324 -30.53 -3.66 16.04
CA CYS A 324 -31.01 -3.67 17.42
C CYS A 324 -32.32 -4.48 17.59
N ARG A 325 -33.25 -4.40 16.63
CA ARG A 325 -34.50 -5.17 16.61
C ARG A 325 -34.23 -6.67 16.56
N ILE A 326 -33.38 -7.10 15.62
CA ILE A 326 -32.95 -8.49 15.45
C ILE A 326 -32.19 -8.96 16.70
N ALA A 327 -31.24 -8.18 17.21
CA ALA A 327 -30.50 -8.54 18.41
C ALA A 327 -31.42 -8.72 19.63
N ARG A 328 -32.45 -7.86 19.81
CA ARG A 328 -33.46 -8.02 20.88
C ARG A 328 -34.25 -9.34 20.78
N GLU A 329 -34.42 -9.88 19.57
CA GLU A 329 -35.20 -11.10 19.32
C GLU A 329 -34.33 -12.37 19.34
N GLU A 330 -33.07 -12.28 18.90
CA GLU A 330 -32.17 -13.43 18.78
C GLU A 330 -31.19 -13.59 19.93
N MET A 331 -31.03 -12.60 20.83
CA MET A 331 -30.05 -12.64 21.94
C MET A 331 -30.11 -13.93 22.77
N GLU A 332 -31.29 -14.48 23.06
CA GLU A 332 -31.40 -15.72 23.84
C GLU A 332 -30.89 -16.94 23.06
N TYR A 333 -31.13 -17.00 21.74
CA TYR A 333 -30.65 -18.07 20.87
C TYR A 333 -29.14 -17.93 20.60
N ASP A 334 -28.70 -16.74 20.19
CA ASP A 334 -27.29 -16.42 19.96
C ASP A 334 -26.47 -16.66 21.24
N SER A 335 -26.95 -16.23 22.41
CA SER A 335 -26.26 -16.47 23.68
C SER A 335 -26.09 -17.95 23.99
N LYS A 336 -27.13 -18.78 23.86
CA LYS A 336 -27.04 -20.24 24.06
C LYS A 336 -26.05 -20.89 23.08
N ARG A 337 -26.14 -20.55 21.79
CA ARG A 337 -25.32 -21.08 20.71
C ARG A 337 -23.84 -20.67 20.85
N ILE A 338 -23.58 -19.38 21.08
CA ILE A 338 -22.22 -18.85 21.30
C ILE A 338 -21.63 -19.39 22.61
N THR A 339 -22.42 -19.58 23.67
CA THR A 339 -21.94 -20.22 24.92
C THR A 339 -21.50 -21.68 24.67
N ALA A 340 -22.25 -22.45 23.89
CA ALA A 340 -21.87 -23.82 23.53
C ALA A 340 -20.57 -23.87 22.71
N LEU A 341 -20.48 -23.04 21.66
CA LEU A 341 -19.28 -22.91 20.81
C LEU A 341 -18.06 -22.44 21.63
N SER A 342 -18.25 -21.43 22.47
CA SER A 342 -17.22 -20.88 23.37
C SER A 342 -16.70 -21.92 24.35
N LYS A 343 -17.61 -22.64 25.03
CA LYS A 343 -17.20 -23.72 25.96
C LYS A 343 -16.41 -24.81 25.23
N ARG A 344 -16.80 -25.17 24.01
CA ARG A 344 -16.09 -26.15 23.17
C ARG A 344 -14.69 -25.66 22.82
N LEU A 345 -14.58 -24.45 22.29
CA LEU A 345 -13.31 -23.81 21.93
C LEU A 345 -12.39 -23.66 23.14
N LEU A 346 -12.87 -23.03 24.22
CA LEU A 346 -12.08 -22.77 25.43
C LEU A 346 -11.59 -24.07 26.07
N SER A 347 -12.44 -25.09 26.18
CA SER A 347 -12.03 -26.39 26.75
C SER A 347 -11.01 -27.12 25.88
N GLY A 348 -11.09 -26.98 24.56
CA GLY A 348 -10.14 -27.58 23.62
C GLY A 348 -8.80 -26.84 23.51
N LEU A 349 -8.80 -25.52 23.73
CA LEU A 349 -7.59 -24.69 23.81
C LEU A 349 -6.86 -24.89 25.14
N LEU A 350 -7.58 -24.87 26.27
CA LEU A 350 -7.02 -25.10 27.62
C LEU A 350 -6.63 -26.56 27.89
N ALA A 351 -6.91 -27.48 26.95
CA ALA A 351 -6.38 -28.84 26.96
C ALA A 351 -4.96 -28.94 26.35
N LEU A 352 -4.37 -27.83 25.90
CA LEU A 352 -2.96 -27.75 25.50
C LEU A 352 -2.12 -27.30 26.69
N ASP A 353 -0.98 -27.96 26.92
CA ASP A 353 -0.10 -27.66 28.06
C ASP A 353 0.32 -26.18 28.09
N HIS A 354 0.53 -25.61 29.27
CA HIS A 354 0.97 -24.22 29.47
C HIS A 354 0.17 -23.20 28.62
N THR A 355 -1.15 -23.33 28.62
CA THR A 355 -2.07 -22.29 28.12
C THR A 355 -2.85 -21.67 29.28
N SER A 356 -3.27 -20.42 29.14
CA SER A 356 -4.05 -19.71 30.16
C SER A 356 -5.12 -18.80 29.55
N LEU A 357 -6.31 -18.80 30.15
CA LEU A 357 -7.38 -17.85 29.83
C LEU A 357 -7.00 -16.47 30.38
N ASN A 358 -7.02 -15.45 29.52
CA ASN A 358 -6.87 -14.06 29.93
C ASN A 358 -8.26 -13.50 30.28
N GLY A 359 -8.49 -13.20 31.57
CA GLY A 359 -9.76 -12.67 32.09
C GLY A 359 -10.53 -13.64 32.99
N ASP A 360 -11.57 -13.13 33.67
CA ASP A 360 -12.37 -13.90 34.63
C ASP A 360 -13.23 -15.00 33.98
N PRO A 361 -13.11 -16.28 34.39
CA PRO A 361 -13.85 -17.39 33.79
C PRO A 361 -15.37 -17.40 34.10
N SER A 362 -15.84 -16.58 35.04
CA SER A 362 -17.24 -16.51 35.47
C SER A 362 -17.96 -15.23 35.01
N ARG A 363 -17.23 -14.12 34.87
CA ARG A 363 -17.73 -12.80 34.44
C ARG A 363 -17.17 -12.43 33.06
N HIS A 364 -17.52 -13.21 32.04
CA HIS A 364 -16.97 -13.06 30.68
C HIS A 364 -18.04 -13.26 29.61
N TYR A 365 -18.00 -12.46 28.54
CA TYR A 365 -18.85 -12.63 27.37
C TYR A 365 -18.30 -13.78 26.49
N PRO A 366 -19.02 -14.91 26.35
CA PRO A 366 -18.48 -16.14 25.77
C PRO A 366 -17.96 -16.00 24.33
N GLY A 367 -18.45 -15.05 23.55
CA GLY A 367 -18.00 -14.88 22.17
C GLY A 367 -16.64 -14.18 21.99
N CYS A 368 -15.88 -13.93 23.06
CA CYS A 368 -14.62 -13.17 23.04
C CYS A 368 -13.51 -13.91 23.80
N VAL A 369 -13.21 -15.15 23.40
CA VAL A 369 -12.22 -16.00 24.09
C VAL A 369 -10.80 -15.46 23.86
N ASN A 370 -9.99 -15.31 24.91
CA ASN A 370 -8.60 -14.86 24.80
C ASN A 370 -7.68 -15.80 25.58
N VAL A 371 -6.66 -16.38 24.91
CA VAL A 371 -5.78 -17.40 25.50
C VAL A 371 -4.32 -17.07 25.21
N SER A 372 -3.48 -17.16 26.24
CA SER A 372 -2.00 -17.14 26.12
C SER A 372 -1.49 -18.55 25.81
N PHE A 373 -0.54 -18.67 24.88
CA PHE A 373 0.13 -19.92 24.51
C PHE A 373 1.62 -19.85 24.85
N ALA A 374 2.00 -20.27 26.06
CA ALA A 374 3.38 -20.10 26.51
C ALA A 374 4.38 -20.86 25.62
N TYR A 375 5.61 -20.31 25.53
CA TYR A 375 6.73 -20.80 24.73
C TYR A 375 6.53 -20.77 23.20
N VAL A 376 5.47 -20.11 22.72
CA VAL A 376 5.20 -19.84 21.30
C VAL A 376 5.30 -18.34 21.04
N GLU A 377 5.92 -17.96 19.92
CA GLU A 377 5.96 -16.57 19.45
C GLU A 377 4.64 -16.23 18.72
N GLY A 378 4.03 -15.09 19.06
CA GLY A 378 2.65 -14.76 18.69
C GLY A 378 2.44 -14.37 17.23
N GLU A 379 3.41 -13.67 16.61
CA GLU A 379 3.36 -13.35 15.18
C GLU A 379 3.50 -14.63 14.35
N SER A 380 4.43 -15.50 14.73
CA SER A 380 4.61 -16.85 14.16
C SER A 380 3.34 -17.71 14.27
N LEU A 381 2.62 -17.64 15.41
CA LEU A 381 1.34 -18.34 15.58
C LEU A 381 0.23 -17.78 14.69
N LEU A 382 0.12 -16.45 14.55
CA LEU A 382 -0.83 -15.83 13.60
C LEU A 382 -0.49 -16.18 12.15
N MET A 383 0.79 -16.16 11.76
CA MET A 383 1.24 -16.56 10.42
C MET A 383 0.98 -18.04 10.12
N ALA A 384 1.11 -18.91 11.14
CA ALA A 384 0.83 -20.34 11.02
C ALA A 384 -0.68 -20.67 10.88
N LEU A 385 -1.56 -19.74 11.29
CA LEU A 385 -3.03 -19.85 11.28
C LEU A 385 -3.69 -18.92 10.24
N LYS A 386 -2.99 -18.60 9.14
CA LYS A 386 -3.44 -17.67 8.06
C LYS A 386 -4.77 -18.04 7.36
N ASP A 387 -5.24 -19.26 7.56
CA ASP A 387 -6.52 -19.85 7.16
C ASP A 387 -7.68 -19.48 8.12
N ILE A 388 -7.39 -18.82 9.24
CA ILE A 388 -8.33 -18.39 10.26
C ILE A 388 -8.08 -16.89 10.56
N ALA A 389 -9.09 -16.05 10.34
CA ALA A 389 -9.01 -14.63 10.68
C ALA A 389 -9.11 -14.46 12.21
N LEU A 390 -8.00 -14.06 12.84
CA LEU A 390 -7.79 -13.94 14.28
C LEU A 390 -7.07 -12.62 14.61
N SER A 391 -6.89 -12.29 15.90
CA SER A 391 -6.13 -11.12 16.32
C SER A 391 -5.45 -11.31 17.68
N SER A 392 -4.24 -10.79 17.86
CA SER A 392 -3.51 -10.76 19.14
C SER A 392 -3.88 -9.58 20.05
N GLY A 393 -4.79 -8.70 19.63
CA GLY A 393 -5.19 -7.52 20.42
C GLY A 393 -6.40 -6.80 19.82
N SER A 394 -6.54 -5.49 20.06
CA SER A 394 -7.55 -4.70 19.33
C SER A 394 -7.16 -4.46 17.85
N ALA A 395 -8.15 -4.30 16.97
CA ALA A 395 -7.92 -3.82 15.60
C ALA A 395 -7.43 -2.35 15.56
N CYS A 396 -7.43 -1.64 16.71
CA CYS A 396 -6.83 -0.31 16.88
C CYS A 396 -5.39 -0.38 17.46
N THR A 397 -4.82 -1.59 17.56
CA THR A 397 -3.42 -1.86 17.94
C THR A 397 -2.67 -2.70 16.91
N SER A 398 -3.34 -3.40 16.00
CA SER A 398 -2.74 -4.31 14.98
C SER A 398 -1.86 -3.64 13.91
N ALA A 399 -1.44 -2.39 14.11
CA ALA A 399 -0.46 -1.65 13.31
C ALA A 399 0.74 -1.15 14.16
N SER A 400 0.87 -1.67 15.39
CA SER A 400 1.96 -1.39 16.33
C SER A 400 2.52 -2.70 16.87
N LEU A 401 3.85 -2.79 17.02
CA LEU A 401 4.54 -3.94 17.62
C LEU A 401 4.50 -3.94 19.17
N GLU A 402 3.72 -3.07 19.80
CA GLU A 402 3.61 -3.07 21.27
C GLU A 402 2.69 -4.20 21.80
N PRO A 403 3.08 -4.91 22.88
CA PRO A 403 2.22 -5.90 23.53
C PRO A 403 0.95 -5.25 24.11
N SER A 404 -0.15 -6.00 24.18
CA SER A 404 -1.45 -5.47 24.62
C SER A 404 -1.34 -4.78 25.99
N TYR A 405 -1.74 -3.50 26.03
CA TYR A 405 -1.84 -2.71 27.26
C TYR A 405 -2.91 -3.27 28.21
N VAL A 406 -3.92 -3.98 27.69
CA VAL A 406 -4.92 -4.69 28.50
C VAL A 406 -4.26 -5.87 29.23
N LEU A 407 -3.49 -6.70 28.52
CA LEU A 407 -2.81 -7.85 29.12
C LEU A 407 -1.71 -7.43 30.10
N ARG A 408 -0.94 -6.38 29.78
CA ARG A 408 0.00 -5.75 30.71
C ARG A 408 -0.69 -5.23 31.98
N ALA A 409 -1.91 -4.68 31.88
CA ALA A 409 -2.69 -4.23 33.03
C ALA A 409 -3.25 -5.37 33.90
N LEU A 410 -3.37 -6.60 33.36
CA LEU A 410 -3.68 -7.81 34.15
C LEU A 410 -2.44 -8.36 34.90
N GLY A 411 -1.24 -7.83 34.62
CA GLY A 411 0.02 -8.30 35.18
C GLY A 411 0.70 -9.43 34.38
N ASN A 412 0.24 -9.73 33.16
CA ASN A 412 0.95 -10.64 32.27
C ASN A 412 2.32 -10.06 31.89
N SER A 413 3.33 -10.91 31.74
CA SER A 413 4.62 -10.50 31.17
C SER A 413 4.49 -10.16 29.69
N ASP A 414 5.45 -9.40 29.14
CA ASP A 414 5.44 -9.03 27.73
C ASP A 414 5.47 -10.28 26.82
N GLU A 415 6.20 -11.35 27.18
CA GLU A 415 6.19 -12.60 26.40
C GLU A 415 4.80 -13.24 26.38
N SER A 416 4.11 -13.29 27.53
CA SER A 416 2.75 -13.82 27.63
C SER A 416 1.73 -12.94 26.91
N ALA A 417 1.95 -11.63 26.86
CA ALA A 417 1.10 -10.67 26.17
C ALA A 417 1.27 -10.73 24.64
N HIS A 418 2.50 -10.98 24.15
CA HIS A 418 2.75 -11.26 22.73
C HIS A 418 2.19 -12.62 22.30
N SER A 419 2.35 -13.66 23.13
CA SER A 419 1.87 -15.02 22.83
C SER A 419 0.35 -15.23 23.05
N SER A 420 -0.46 -14.16 23.02
CA SER A 420 -1.91 -14.19 23.30
C SER A 420 -2.75 -13.98 22.05
N ILE A 421 -3.81 -14.78 21.89
CA ILE A 421 -4.72 -14.73 20.74
C ILE A 421 -6.18 -14.57 21.21
N ARG A 422 -6.91 -13.63 20.60
CA ARG A 422 -8.38 -13.49 20.72
C ARG A 422 -9.08 -14.24 19.58
N PHE A 423 -10.06 -15.06 19.97
CA PHE A 423 -10.99 -15.79 19.11
C PHE A 423 -12.40 -15.22 19.28
N GLY A 424 -12.89 -14.53 18.26
CA GLY A 424 -14.17 -13.83 18.24
C GLY A 424 -15.30 -14.60 17.56
N ILE A 425 -16.09 -15.31 18.35
CA ILE A 425 -17.23 -16.12 17.89
C ILE A 425 -18.47 -15.22 17.68
N GLY A 426 -19.14 -15.37 16.53
CA GLY A 426 -20.36 -14.64 16.18
C GLY A 426 -21.53 -15.55 15.78
N ARG A 427 -22.66 -14.91 15.42
CA ARG A 427 -23.93 -15.54 15.01
C ARG A 427 -23.77 -16.63 13.95
N PHE A 428 -22.88 -16.40 12.99
CA PHE A 428 -22.68 -17.28 11.83
C PHE A 428 -21.66 -18.40 12.07
N THR A 429 -20.79 -18.29 13.07
CA THR A 429 -19.77 -19.30 13.40
C THR A 429 -20.38 -20.68 13.69
N THR A 430 -19.80 -21.75 13.18
CA THR A 430 -20.32 -23.12 13.25
C THR A 430 -19.48 -24.03 14.15
N GLU A 431 -20.06 -25.18 14.55
CA GLU A 431 -19.32 -26.21 15.31
C GLU A 431 -18.18 -26.81 14.48
N ALA A 432 -18.36 -26.95 13.17
CA ALA A 432 -17.33 -27.44 12.25
C ALA A 432 -16.13 -26.48 12.12
N GLU A 433 -16.39 -25.17 12.08
CA GLU A 433 -15.32 -24.16 12.12
C GLU A 433 -14.56 -24.19 13.45
N VAL A 434 -15.26 -24.33 14.59
CA VAL A 434 -14.61 -24.46 15.91
C VAL A 434 -13.77 -25.74 16.00
N ASP A 435 -14.24 -26.87 15.47
CA ASP A 435 -13.47 -28.12 15.44
C ASP A 435 -12.24 -28.03 14.53
N TYR A 436 -12.37 -27.36 13.38
CA TYR A 436 -11.23 -27.09 12.50
C TYR A 436 -10.18 -26.23 13.23
N VAL A 437 -10.61 -25.12 13.83
CA VAL A 437 -9.75 -24.19 14.59
C VAL A 437 -9.05 -24.90 15.75
N LEU A 438 -9.75 -25.77 16.49
CA LEU A 438 -9.16 -26.54 17.59
C LEU A 438 -8.07 -27.50 17.14
N ASN A 439 -8.24 -28.15 15.98
CA ASN A 439 -7.24 -29.05 15.42
C ASN A 439 -6.06 -28.28 14.83
N ALA A 440 -6.32 -27.20 14.10
CA ALA A 440 -5.28 -26.32 13.54
C ALA A 440 -4.43 -25.70 14.66
N VAL A 441 -5.04 -25.10 15.69
CA VAL A 441 -4.28 -24.49 16.81
C VAL A 441 -3.47 -25.55 17.55
N ARG A 442 -4.00 -26.76 17.79
CA ARG A 442 -3.21 -27.86 18.38
C ARG A 442 -1.98 -28.19 17.52
N GLU A 443 -2.16 -28.36 16.22
CA GLU A 443 -1.07 -28.67 15.28
C GLU A 443 0.00 -27.57 15.28
N ARG A 444 -0.40 -26.29 15.14
CA ARG A 444 0.55 -25.16 15.08
C ARG A 444 1.26 -24.89 16.39
N VAL A 445 0.55 -24.96 17.53
CA VAL A 445 1.16 -24.74 18.86
C VAL A 445 2.15 -25.84 19.20
N THR A 446 1.86 -27.11 18.88
CA THR A 446 2.82 -28.21 19.07
C THR A 446 4.05 -28.02 18.18
N PHE A 447 3.85 -27.79 16.88
CA PHE A 447 4.96 -27.61 15.93
C PHE A 447 5.85 -26.39 16.25
N LEU A 448 5.26 -25.24 16.64
CA LEU A 448 6.03 -24.06 17.03
C LEU A 448 6.78 -24.25 18.36
N ARG A 449 6.31 -25.15 19.24
CA ARG A 449 7.01 -25.56 20.45
C ARG A 449 8.18 -26.51 20.18
N GLU A 450 8.03 -27.43 19.23
CA GLU A 450 9.15 -28.29 18.76
C GLU A 450 10.31 -27.46 18.16
N LEU A 451 10.04 -26.24 17.70
CA LEU A 451 11.04 -25.28 17.22
C LEU A 451 11.51 -24.26 18.30
N SER A 452 11.03 -24.33 19.53
CA SER A 452 11.24 -23.32 20.57
C SER A 452 12.30 -23.76 21.60
N PRO A 453 13.47 -23.10 21.67
CA PRO A 453 14.49 -23.43 22.68
C PRO A 453 14.00 -23.23 24.13
N LEU A 454 12.98 -22.39 24.34
CA LEU A 454 12.34 -22.22 25.65
C LEU A 454 11.49 -23.43 26.04
N TRP A 455 10.96 -24.17 25.07
CA TRP A 455 10.20 -25.40 25.31
C TRP A 455 11.13 -26.57 25.64
N GLU A 456 12.24 -26.70 24.91
CA GLU A 456 13.28 -27.71 25.16
C GLU A 456 13.81 -27.65 26.61
N LEU A 457 14.20 -26.46 27.07
CA LEU A 457 14.64 -26.23 28.46
C LEU A 457 13.59 -26.59 29.52
N VAL A 458 12.30 -26.38 29.22
CA VAL A 458 11.18 -26.72 30.12
C VAL A 458 10.91 -28.22 30.13
N GLN A 459 11.08 -28.92 29.00
CA GLN A 459 11.02 -30.39 28.93
C GLN A 459 12.22 -31.05 29.65
N GLU A 460 13.39 -30.41 29.67
CA GLU A 460 14.53 -30.82 30.51
C GLU A 460 14.32 -30.53 32.01
N GLY A 461 13.20 -29.90 32.40
CA GLY A 461 12.86 -29.60 33.79
C GLY A 461 13.64 -28.41 34.39
N ILE A 462 14.23 -27.56 33.55
CA ILE A 462 15.01 -26.40 33.98
C ILE A 462 14.06 -25.24 34.28
N ASP A 463 14.04 -24.77 35.54
CA ASP A 463 13.33 -23.54 35.89
C ASP A 463 14.02 -22.35 35.19
N LEU A 464 13.33 -21.76 34.21
CA LEU A 464 13.78 -20.60 33.44
C LEU A 464 14.17 -19.41 34.33
N ASN A 465 13.61 -19.29 35.55
CA ASN A 465 13.98 -18.25 36.51
C ASN A 465 15.39 -18.44 37.12
N THR A 466 15.94 -19.65 37.05
CA THR A 466 17.27 -20.00 37.60
C THR A 466 18.42 -19.87 36.60
N ILE A 467 18.12 -19.74 35.30
CA ILE A 467 19.13 -19.62 34.25
C ILE A 467 19.84 -18.26 34.35
N HIS A 468 21.05 -18.25 34.92
CA HIS A 468 21.77 -17.02 35.25
C HIS A 468 22.10 -16.11 34.03
N LEU A 469 22.10 -16.65 32.80
CA LEU A 469 22.23 -15.85 31.58
C LEU A 469 21.08 -14.84 31.42
N TYR A 470 19.90 -15.14 31.96
CA TYR A 470 18.70 -14.28 31.86
C TYR A 470 18.87 -12.92 32.57
N LYS A 471 19.88 -12.78 33.44
CA LYS A 471 20.25 -11.48 34.04
C LYS A 471 21.53 -10.88 33.48
N SER A 472 22.54 -11.65 33.08
CA SER A 472 23.77 -11.08 32.51
C SER A 472 23.59 -10.57 31.08
N VAL A 473 23.01 -11.38 30.19
CA VAL A 473 22.76 -11.01 28.78
C VAL A 473 21.79 -9.82 28.70
N MET A 474 20.75 -9.84 29.54
CA MET A 474 19.83 -8.71 29.69
C MET A 474 20.46 -7.48 30.34
N ALA A 475 21.43 -7.61 31.25
CA ALA A 475 22.10 -6.45 31.85
C ALA A 475 22.98 -5.71 30.83
N THR A 476 23.71 -6.43 29.98
CA THR A 476 24.50 -5.81 28.89
C THR A 476 23.62 -5.32 27.72
N ALA A 477 22.40 -5.84 27.56
CA ALA A 477 21.44 -5.33 26.59
C ALA A 477 20.64 -4.10 27.08
N LYS A 478 20.57 -3.84 28.39
CA LYS A 478 19.69 -2.82 29.00
C LYS A 478 20.28 -1.41 29.12
N THR A 479 21.43 -1.12 28.50
CA THR A 479 21.97 0.25 28.39
C THR A 479 21.90 0.87 27.01
N ASP A 480 21.79 0.10 25.93
CA ASP A 480 21.90 0.60 24.54
C ASP A 480 20.78 0.14 23.58
N VAL A 481 19.65 -0.34 24.11
CA VAL A 481 18.41 -0.51 23.32
C VAL A 481 17.26 0.28 23.95
N ALA A 482 17.33 1.61 23.79
CA ALA A 482 16.10 2.34 23.54
C ALA A 482 15.45 1.77 22.25
N GLN A 483 14.13 1.87 22.10
CA GLN A 483 13.49 1.63 20.81
C GLN A 483 13.92 2.73 19.81
N HIS A 484 15.08 2.55 19.18
CA HIS A 484 15.51 3.36 18.05
C HIS A 484 14.58 3.02 16.88
N PRO A 485 13.69 3.94 16.44
CA PRO A 485 12.73 3.63 15.40
C PRO A 485 13.49 3.45 14.09
N VAL A 486 13.47 2.23 13.53
CA VAL A 486 14.25 1.72 12.37
C VAL A 486 14.90 2.86 11.60
N PRO A 487 16.24 3.01 11.61
CA PRO A 487 16.92 4.19 11.08
C PRO A 487 16.41 4.61 9.70
N SER A 488 16.31 5.92 9.44
CA SER A 488 15.63 6.43 8.24
C SER A 488 16.21 5.95 6.90
N PHE A 489 17.43 5.40 6.91
CA PHE A 489 18.07 4.79 5.75
C PHE A 489 17.72 3.30 5.54
N GLN A 490 17.26 2.59 6.57
CA GLN A 490 16.79 1.19 6.50
C GLN A 490 15.27 1.06 6.28
N ARG A 491 14.50 2.15 6.42
CA ARG A 491 13.04 2.14 6.19
C ARG A 491 12.73 1.88 4.71
N CYS A 492 11.91 0.88 4.44
CA CYS A 492 11.31 0.60 3.14
C CYS A 492 9.88 1.15 3.08
N GLU A 493 9.29 1.22 1.88
CA GLU A 493 7.86 1.46 1.70
C GLU A 493 7.01 0.34 2.34
N PRO A 494 5.78 0.61 2.80
CA PRO A 494 4.93 -0.40 3.43
C PRO A 494 4.71 -1.66 2.58
N GLY A 495 5.08 -2.81 3.15
CA GLY A 495 5.04 -4.12 2.49
C GLY A 495 6.17 -4.39 1.49
N SER A 496 7.14 -3.48 1.34
CA SER A 496 8.41 -3.77 0.65
C SER A 496 9.36 -4.50 1.59
N ILE A 497 10.12 -5.47 1.09
CA ILE A 497 11.25 -6.03 1.84
C ILE A 497 12.51 -5.18 1.68
N ASN A 498 13.50 -5.46 2.53
CA ASN A 498 14.90 -5.13 2.30
C ASN A 498 15.59 -6.36 1.67
N VAL A 499 15.82 -6.34 0.36
CA VAL A 499 16.42 -7.48 -0.38
C VAL A 499 17.81 -7.80 0.20
N PRO A 500 18.14 -9.06 0.52
CA PRO A 500 19.45 -9.41 1.08
C PRO A 500 20.58 -9.20 0.06
N VAL A 501 21.77 -8.87 0.56
CA VAL A 501 22.99 -8.80 -0.26
C VAL A 501 23.43 -10.22 -0.62
N HIS A 502 23.74 -10.50 -1.89
CA HIS A 502 24.25 -11.80 -2.33
C HIS A 502 25.68 -12.05 -1.82
N THR A 503 26.03 -13.32 -1.59
CA THR A 503 27.37 -13.75 -1.18
C THR A 503 27.82 -14.92 -2.05
N PHE A 504 28.86 -14.73 -2.86
CA PHE A 504 29.44 -15.79 -3.67
C PHE A 504 30.19 -16.81 -2.80
N SER A 505 30.08 -18.10 -3.12
CA SER A 505 30.65 -19.21 -2.36
C SER A 505 32.15 -19.50 -2.63
N GLY A 506 32.81 -18.66 -3.43
CA GLY A 506 34.23 -18.77 -3.75
C GLY A 506 34.68 -17.75 -4.80
N PRO A 507 35.98 -17.70 -5.14
CA PRO A 507 36.45 -16.99 -6.32
C PRO A 507 35.78 -17.57 -7.59
N GLY A 508 35.60 -16.73 -8.60
CA GLY A 508 35.11 -17.18 -9.91
C GLY A 508 36.26 -17.54 -10.86
N ASP A 509 35.95 -18.29 -11.91
CA ASP A 509 36.93 -18.79 -12.88
C ASP A 509 36.91 -17.99 -14.21
N GLU A 510 38.00 -18.07 -14.97
CA GLU A 510 38.16 -17.40 -16.28
C GLU A 510 38.52 -18.44 -17.36
N PRO A 511 37.61 -18.77 -18.30
CA PRO A 511 37.89 -19.73 -19.36
C PRO A 511 38.69 -19.08 -20.49
N SER A 512 39.55 -19.88 -21.14
CA SER A 512 40.32 -19.43 -22.32
C SER A 512 39.48 -19.18 -23.57
N ASP A 513 38.28 -19.77 -23.64
CA ASP A 513 37.28 -19.53 -24.69
C ASP A 513 35.87 -19.42 -24.07
N PRO A 514 35.40 -18.20 -23.77
CA PRO A 514 34.05 -17.99 -23.23
C PRO A 514 32.94 -18.30 -24.26
N VAL A 515 33.23 -18.27 -25.57
CA VAL A 515 32.23 -18.50 -26.62
C VAL A 515 31.92 -19.99 -26.75
N ALA A 516 32.95 -20.85 -26.74
CA ALA A 516 32.77 -22.29 -26.71
C ALA A 516 32.01 -22.75 -25.45
N VAL A 517 32.37 -22.22 -24.28
CA VAL A 517 31.68 -22.47 -23.00
C VAL A 517 30.20 -22.10 -23.08
N ALA A 518 29.88 -20.92 -23.62
CA ALA A 518 28.50 -20.46 -23.74
C ALA A 518 27.68 -21.33 -24.70
N ASP A 519 28.22 -21.65 -25.88
CA ASP A 519 27.53 -22.43 -26.89
C ASP A 519 27.26 -23.87 -26.43
N ASP A 520 28.19 -24.52 -25.72
CA ASP A 520 27.95 -25.87 -25.18
C ASP A 520 26.88 -25.89 -24.08
N VAL A 521 26.84 -24.88 -23.19
CA VAL A 521 25.76 -24.77 -22.18
C VAL A 521 24.41 -24.47 -22.84
N VAL A 522 24.36 -23.56 -23.83
CA VAL A 522 23.14 -23.26 -24.62
C VAL A 522 22.62 -24.51 -25.34
N LYS A 523 23.52 -25.30 -25.93
CA LYS A 523 23.22 -26.59 -26.57
C LYS A 523 22.68 -27.62 -25.57
N SER A 524 23.30 -27.77 -24.40
CA SER A 524 22.80 -28.65 -23.33
C SER A 524 21.43 -28.20 -22.81
N PHE A 525 21.20 -26.89 -22.68
CA PHE A 525 19.92 -26.32 -22.26
C PHE A 525 18.80 -26.59 -23.26
N ASN A 526 19.06 -26.40 -24.56
CA ASN A 526 18.13 -26.73 -25.64
C ASN A 526 17.82 -28.24 -25.71
N GLN A 527 18.80 -29.11 -25.42
CA GLN A 527 18.56 -30.55 -25.29
C GLN A 527 17.64 -30.87 -24.10
N ALA A 528 17.86 -30.23 -22.94
CA ALA A 528 17.01 -30.41 -21.76
C ALA A 528 15.57 -29.90 -21.97
N LEU A 529 15.40 -28.75 -22.64
CA LEU A 529 14.08 -28.24 -23.06
C LEU A 529 13.39 -29.20 -24.02
N SER A 530 14.11 -29.69 -25.04
CA SER A 530 13.58 -30.62 -26.05
C SER A 530 13.18 -31.98 -25.45
N ALA A 531 13.88 -32.42 -24.40
CA ALA A 531 13.52 -33.61 -23.65
C ALA A 531 12.25 -33.43 -22.78
N GLY A 532 11.77 -32.21 -22.56
CA GLY A 532 10.53 -31.92 -21.83
C GLY A 532 10.61 -32.09 -20.30
N HIS A 533 11.80 -32.32 -19.73
CA HIS A 533 11.98 -32.65 -18.31
C HIS A 533 12.50 -31.45 -17.50
N ALA A 534 11.63 -30.85 -16.67
CA ALA A 534 11.98 -29.69 -15.82
C ALA A 534 13.20 -29.91 -14.90
N ALA A 535 13.35 -31.13 -14.36
CA ALA A 535 14.53 -31.50 -13.57
C ALA A 535 15.83 -31.45 -14.40
N GLY A 536 15.80 -31.91 -15.65
CA GLY A 536 16.97 -31.84 -16.56
C GLY A 536 17.41 -30.41 -16.79
N VAL A 537 16.45 -29.51 -17.05
CA VAL A 537 16.71 -28.06 -17.19
C VAL A 537 17.32 -27.49 -15.90
N ALA A 538 16.79 -27.87 -14.74
CA ALA A 538 17.30 -27.40 -13.45
C ALA A 538 18.72 -27.90 -13.14
N THR A 539 19.13 -29.11 -13.55
CA THR A 539 20.50 -29.61 -13.27
C THR A 539 21.63 -28.80 -13.92
N LEU A 540 21.30 -27.99 -14.94
CA LEU A 540 22.25 -27.08 -15.59
C LEU A 540 22.52 -25.79 -14.79
N PHE A 541 21.72 -25.51 -13.76
CA PHE A 541 21.91 -24.39 -12.84
C PHE A 541 22.78 -24.77 -11.65
N LEU A 542 23.51 -23.80 -11.10
CA LEU A 542 24.15 -23.90 -9.77
C LEU A 542 23.09 -23.97 -8.65
N ASP A 543 23.49 -24.37 -7.45
CA ASP A 543 22.55 -24.50 -6.32
C ASP A 543 22.05 -23.14 -5.81
N ASP A 544 22.94 -22.14 -5.64
CA ASP A 544 22.58 -20.75 -5.31
C ASP A 544 22.39 -19.86 -6.57
N SER A 545 21.82 -20.44 -7.63
CA SER A 545 21.54 -19.77 -8.90
C SER A 545 20.29 -18.89 -8.87
N TYR A 546 20.03 -18.21 -9.98
CA TYR A 546 18.83 -17.41 -10.22
C TYR A 546 18.27 -17.70 -11.63
N TRP A 547 16.94 -17.81 -11.74
CA TRP A 547 16.24 -17.53 -12.99
C TRP A 547 15.31 -16.34 -12.75
N ARG A 548 15.63 -15.21 -13.35
CA ARG A 548 14.77 -14.02 -13.41
C ARG A 548 13.91 -14.09 -14.67
N ASP A 549 12.60 -14.07 -14.54
CA ASP A 549 11.68 -14.11 -15.67
C ASP A 549 10.75 -12.92 -15.68
N HIS A 550 10.74 -12.19 -16.79
CA HIS A 550 9.73 -11.21 -17.15
C HIS A 550 8.94 -11.77 -18.33
N LEU A 551 7.91 -12.56 -17.99
CA LEU A 551 6.81 -12.99 -18.87
C LEU A 551 7.13 -14.10 -19.91
N ALA A 552 8.24 -14.84 -19.79
CA ALA A 552 8.53 -15.96 -20.69
C ALA A 552 8.13 -17.34 -20.12
N LEU A 553 7.96 -17.45 -18.80
CA LEU A 553 7.51 -18.65 -18.07
C LEU A 553 6.10 -18.49 -17.48
N SER A 554 5.61 -17.28 -17.32
CA SER A 554 4.27 -16.95 -16.81
C SER A 554 3.75 -15.64 -17.43
N PHE A 555 2.66 -15.09 -16.91
CA PHE A 555 2.24 -13.69 -17.18
C PHE A 555 2.43 -12.78 -15.96
N ASP A 556 3.43 -13.07 -15.12
CA ASP A 556 3.92 -12.20 -14.05
C ASP A 556 5.46 -12.20 -14.01
N PHE A 557 6.07 -11.35 -13.16
CA PHE A 557 7.51 -11.31 -12.96
C PHE A 557 7.95 -12.22 -11.82
N HIS A 558 9.07 -12.91 -12.02
CA HIS A 558 9.68 -13.79 -11.03
C HIS A 558 11.18 -13.61 -10.89
N THR A 559 11.68 -13.78 -9.67
CA THR A 559 13.09 -14.08 -9.39
C THR A 559 13.15 -15.40 -8.61
N LEU A 560 13.35 -16.49 -9.38
CA LEU A 560 13.43 -17.85 -8.89
C LEU A 560 14.85 -18.12 -8.37
N LYS A 561 15.09 -17.82 -7.09
CA LYS A 561 16.37 -18.16 -6.44
C LYS A 561 16.47 -19.66 -6.13
N GLY A 562 17.54 -20.26 -6.63
CA GLY A 562 18.05 -21.59 -6.30
C GLY A 562 17.47 -22.73 -7.15
N ARG A 563 18.28 -23.77 -7.40
CA ARG A 563 17.94 -24.91 -8.28
C ARG A 563 16.58 -25.53 -7.94
N ALA A 564 16.28 -25.68 -6.64
CA ALA A 564 15.03 -26.26 -6.16
C ALA A 564 13.79 -25.42 -6.49
N LYS A 565 13.86 -24.09 -6.35
CA LYS A 565 12.73 -23.18 -6.68
C LYS A 565 12.49 -23.17 -8.19
N ILE A 566 13.56 -23.11 -8.98
CA ILE A 566 13.53 -23.22 -10.45
C ILE A 566 12.85 -24.53 -10.87
N GLN A 567 13.30 -25.68 -10.35
CA GLN A 567 12.72 -26.98 -10.67
C GLN A 567 11.22 -27.05 -10.30
N SER A 568 10.85 -26.57 -9.11
CA SER A 568 9.46 -26.58 -8.64
C SER A 568 8.56 -25.72 -9.52
N PHE A 569 9.01 -24.51 -9.87
CA PHE A 569 8.23 -23.59 -10.69
C PHE A 569 8.00 -24.13 -12.11
N LEU A 570 9.04 -24.68 -12.74
CA LEU A 570 8.96 -25.26 -14.08
C LEU A 570 8.11 -26.55 -14.10
N ALA A 571 8.10 -27.32 -13.02
CA ALA A 571 7.24 -28.49 -12.88
C ALA A 571 5.76 -28.14 -12.67
N GLN A 572 5.47 -27.00 -12.02
CA GLN A 572 4.10 -26.53 -11.77
C GLN A 572 3.49 -25.79 -12.97
N ASN A 573 4.25 -24.87 -13.59
CA ASN A 573 3.76 -24.02 -14.69
C ASN A 573 4.03 -24.61 -16.10
N GLY A 574 4.87 -25.63 -16.17
CA GLY A 574 5.30 -26.29 -17.41
C GLY A 574 6.42 -25.54 -18.14
N LEU A 575 7.09 -26.23 -19.07
CA LEU A 575 8.16 -25.65 -19.90
C LEU A 575 7.56 -24.78 -21.02
N TRP A 576 7.34 -23.49 -20.72
CA TRP A 576 6.91 -22.49 -21.70
C TRP A 576 8.01 -22.20 -22.71
N LEU A 577 9.26 -22.02 -22.24
CA LEU A 577 10.44 -21.82 -23.07
C LEU A 577 10.68 -23.03 -23.99
N LYS A 578 11.06 -22.79 -25.25
CA LYS A 578 11.24 -23.81 -26.30
C LYS A 578 12.68 -23.92 -26.80
N SER A 579 13.35 -22.79 -26.96
CA SER A 579 14.77 -22.72 -27.32
C SER A 579 15.39 -21.40 -26.90
N ILE A 580 16.69 -21.40 -26.63
CA ILE A 580 17.53 -20.21 -26.48
C ILE A 580 18.68 -20.24 -27.50
N GLU A 581 19.18 -19.08 -27.91
CA GLU A 581 20.37 -18.94 -28.76
C GLU A 581 21.28 -17.81 -28.26
N SER A 582 22.60 -18.00 -28.36
CA SER A 582 23.61 -16.99 -28.03
C SER A 582 23.51 -15.80 -29.01
N ASP A 583 23.22 -14.58 -28.55
CA ASP A 583 23.19 -13.42 -29.45
C ASP A 583 24.61 -12.92 -29.73
N LYS A 584 25.06 -13.08 -30.98
CA LYS A 584 26.40 -12.66 -31.44
C LYS A 584 26.35 -11.44 -32.36
N SER A 585 25.26 -10.66 -32.34
CA SER A 585 25.08 -9.51 -33.25
C SER A 585 25.90 -8.26 -32.87
N SER A 586 26.55 -8.23 -31.70
CA SER A 586 27.49 -7.18 -31.31
C SER A 586 28.56 -7.71 -30.34
N ALA A 587 29.63 -6.93 -30.13
CA ALA A 587 30.67 -7.27 -29.16
C ALA A 587 30.13 -7.34 -27.72
N PHE A 588 29.23 -6.42 -27.34
CA PHE A 588 28.58 -6.41 -26.01
C PHE A 588 27.67 -7.62 -25.76
N ARG A 589 27.03 -8.16 -26.82
CA ARG A 589 26.13 -9.31 -26.72
C ARG A 589 26.85 -10.65 -26.71
N THR A 590 27.99 -10.72 -27.41
CA THR A 590 28.81 -11.93 -27.53
C THR A 590 29.39 -12.36 -26.18
N ALA A 591 29.54 -13.67 -25.98
CA ALA A 591 30.06 -14.24 -24.73
C ALA A 591 31.47 -13.75 -24.40
N HIS A 592 31.62 -13.19 -23.21
CA HIS A 592 32.87 -12.63 -22.69
C HIS A 592 33.00 -12.91 -21.18
N VAL A 593 34.20 -12.66 -20.63
CA VAL A 593 34.45 -12.80 -19.18
C VAL A 593 34.02 -11.52 -18.47
N ALA A 594 33.15 -11.63 -17.46
CA ALA A 594 32.58 -10.49 -16.75
C ALA A 594 32.66 -10.65 -15.20
N PRO A 595 32.82 -9.55 -14.44
CA PRO A 595 32.88 -9.58 -12.98
C PRO A 595 31.48 -9.48 -12.35
N PHE A 596 30.86 -10.62 -12.02
CA PHE A 596 29.50 -10.66 -11.45
C PHE A 596 29.39 -9.98 -10.07
N ASP A 597 30.52 -9.78 -9.39
CA ASP A 597 30.60 -9.09 -8.10
C ASP A 597 30.93 -7.59 -8.21
N GLY A 598 31.06 -7.04 -9.42
CA GLY A 598 31.32 -5.63 -9.70
C GLY A 598 32.77 -5.15 -9.53
N VAL A 599 33.64 -5.92 -8.87
CA VAL A 599 35.07 -5.57 -8.66
C VAL A 599 36.06 -6.66 -9.07
N GLY A 600 35.59 -7.79 -9.59
CA GLY A 600 36.41 -8.83 -10.20
C GLY A 600 36.93 -9.92 -9.25
N GLN A 601 36.35 -10.06 -8.06
CA GLN A 601 36.64 -11.17 -7.15
C GLN A 601 35.84 -12.44 -7.52
N HIS A 602 34.67 -12.28 -8.14
CA HIS A 602 33.94 -13.39 -8.75
C HIS A 602 33.64 -13.08 -10.22
N LYS A 603 34.30 -13.83 -11.10
CA LYS A 603 34.16 -13.75 -12.56
C LYS A 603 33.44 -14.97 -13.11
N GLY A 604 32.87 -14.83 -14.29
CA GLY A 604 32.34 -15.93 -15.08
C GLY A 604 32.10 -15.49 -16.52
N VAL A 605 31.37 -16.28 -17.29
CA VAL A 605 30.99 -15.93 -18.67
C VAL A 605 29.64 -15.23 -18.68
N GLU A 606 29.55 -14.08 -19.33
CA GLU A 606 28.32 -13.34 -19.58
C GLU A 606 28.05 -13.22 -21.08
N LEU A 607 26.79 -13.42 -21.48
CA LEU A 607 26.32 -13.21 -22.84
C LEU A 607 24.86 -12.76 -22.86
N PHE A 608 24.44 -12.17 -23.97
CA PHE A 608 23.03 -12.00 -24.29
C PHE A 608 22.49 -13.25 -24.99
N ILE A 609 21.21 -13.52 -24.80
CA ILE A 609 20.48 -14.57 -25.49
C ILE A 609 19.25 -14.01 -26.19
N ARG A 610 18.81 -14.73 -27.23
CA ARG A 610 17.43 -14.67 -27.73
C ARG A 610 16.74 -15.98 -27.41
N PHE A 611 15.41 -15.99 -27.38
CA PHE A 611 14.64 -17.20 -27.13
C PHE A 611 13.30 -17.23 -27.85
N THR A 612 12.75 -18.43 -27.97
CA THR A 612 11.34 -18.69 -28.35
C THR A 612 10.62 -19.36 -27.19
N SER A 613 9.44 -18.85 -26.83
CA SER A 613 8.55 -19.41 -25.80
C SER A 613 7.25 -19.94 -26.42
N LYS A 614 6.35 -20.41 -25.57
CA LYS A 614 4.97 -20.81 -25.89
C LYS A 614 4.14 -19.67 -26.49
N HIS A 615 4.45 -18.41 -26.18
CA HIS A 615 3.62 -17.24 -26.53
C HIS A 615 4.31 -16.22 -27.43
N GLY A 616 5.63 -16.30 -27.63
CA GLY A 616 6.36 -15.43 -28.55
C GLY A 616 7.88 -15.51 -28.39
N THR A 617 8.62 -14.59 -28.99
CA THR A 617 10.10 -14.53 -28.89
C THR A 617 10.56 -13.40 -27.98
N GLY A 618 11.75 -13.53 -27.40
CA GLY A 618 12.32 -12.51 -26.53
C GLY A 618 13.85 -12.53 -26.41
N ARG A 619 14.37 -11.70 -25.52
CA ARG A 619 15.80 -11.52 -25.22
C ARG A 619 16.06 -11.66 -23.72
N GLY A 620 17.33 -11.80 -23.37
CA GLY A 620 17.78 -11.72 -21.99
C GLY A 620 19.28 -11.89 -21.88
N THR A 621 19.75 -12.20 -20.68
CA THR A 621 21.18 -12.45 -20.40
C THR A 621 21.36 -13.82 -19.75
N LEU A 622 22.50 -14.43 -20.02
CA LEU A 622 22.93 -15.69 -19.45
C LEU A 622 24.29 -15.48 -18.78
N ARG A 623 24.41 -15.86 -17.52
CA ARG A 623 25.64 -15.81 -16.73
C ARG A 623 26.01 -17.21 -16.27
N LEU A 624 27.22 -17.64 -16.63
CA LEU A 624 27.76 -18.94 -16.31
C LEU A 624 28.89 -18.78 -15.30
N SER A 625 28.88 -19.60 -14.25
CA SER A 625 30.03 -19.76 -13.34
C SER A 625 30.40 -21.23 -13.25
N HIS A 626 31.63 -21.52 -12.84
CA HIS A 626 32.18 -22.87 -12.83
C HIS A 626 31.79 -23.59 -11.55
N ASP A 627 31.19 -24.77 -11.67
CA ASP A 627 30.81 -25.60 -10.55
C ASP A 627 32.05 -26.33 -9.98
N SER A 628 32.46 -25.96 -8.77
CA SER A 628 33.62 -26.56 -8.09
C SER A 628 33.42 -28.02 -7.66
N VAL A 629 32.18 -28.52 -7.65
CA VAL A 629 31.83 -29.91 -7.30
C VAL A 629 31.75 -30.80 -8.54
N SER A 630 31.18 -30.31 -9.65
CA SER A 630 31.08 -31.09 -10.90
C SER A 630 32.09 -30.72 -12.00
N HIS A 631 33.00 -29.79 -11.72
CA HIS A 631 34.07 -29.31 -12.63
C HIS A 631 33.54 -28.96 -14.03
N SER A 632 32.44 -28.20 -14.06
CA SER A 632 31.66 -27.91 -15.26
C SER A 632 31.04 -26.52 -15.20
N TRP A 633 31.00 -25.80 -16.32
CA TRP A 633 30.26 -24.54 -16.40
C TRP A 633 28.76 -24.76 -16.25
N LYS A 634 28.13 -24.00 -15.36
CA LYS A 634 26.69 -24.04 -15.05
C LYS A 634 26.11 -22.65 -14.97
N ILE A 635 24.80 -22.56 -15.11
CA ILE A 635 24.04 -21.32 -15.07
C ILE A 635 24.04 -20.78 -13.63
N PHE A 636 24.68 -19.63 -13.45
CA PHE A 636 24.56 -18.81 -12.23
C PHE A 636 23.28 -17.94 -12.30
N SER A 637 23.05 -17.28 -13.44
CA SER A 637 21.86 -16.46 -13.66
C SER A 637 21.35 -16.63 -15.08
N LEU A 638 20.04 -16.85 -15.25
CA LEU A 638 19.33 -16.69 -16.51
C LEU A 638 18.31 -15.57 -16.36
N PHE A 639 18.27 -14.65 -17.31
CA PHE A 639 17.20 -13.67 -17.48
C PHE A 639 16.42 -13.94 -18.77
N THR A 640 15.10 -13.88 -18.72
CA THR A 640 14.21 -13.96 -19.88
C THR A 640 13.19 -12.83 -19.89
N SER A 641 13.05 -12.12 -21.01
CA SER A 641 12.16 -10.97 -21.21
C SER A 641 11.44 -11.06 -22.58
N LEU A 642 10.10 -11.06 -22.60
CA LEU A 642 9.30 -11.43 -23.78
C LEU A 642 9.04 -10.29 -24.79
N ASP A 643 9.94 -10.09 -25.77
CA ASP A 643 9.91 -8.98 -26.76
C ASP A 643 8.75 -9.00 -27.78
N THR A 644 8.07 -10.13 -28.00
CA THR A 644 6.93 -10.21 -28.94
C THR A 644 5.90 -11.23 -28.48
N LEU A 645 4.67 -11.08 -28.97
CA LEU A 645 3.60 -12.07 -28.85
C LEU A 645 3.23 -12.60 -30.23
N THR A 646 3.24 -13.91 -30.42
CA THR A 646 2.98 -14.55 -31.71
C THR A 646 1.54 -14.27 -32.18
N GLY A 647 1.41 -13.74 -33.40
CA GLY A 647 0.14 -13.26 -33.96
C GLY A 647 -0.26 -11.84 -33.54
N HIS A 648 0.47 -11.24 -32.60
CA HIS A 648 0.24 -9.89 -32.06
C HIS A 648 1.53 -9.04 -32.10
N GLU A 649 2.43 -9.32 -33.07
CA GLU A 649 3.69 -8.60 -33.21
C GLU A 649 3.49 -7.21 -33.83
N GLU A 650 4.22 -6.22 -33.32
CA GLU A 650 4.04 -4.79 -33.57
C GLU A 650 3.93 -4.38 -35.06
N ALA A 651 3.12 -3.36 -35.33
CA ALA A 651 2.86 -2.74 -36.64
C ALA A 651 4.05 -1.90 -37.19
N THR A 652 5.28 -2.38 -36.99
CA THR A 652 6.52 -1.71 -37.37
C THR A 652 7.16 -2.39 -38.60
N PHE A 653 8.20 -1.77 -39.17
CA PHE A 653 8.95 -2.26 -40.34
C PHE A 653 8.09 -2.75 -41.51
N ALA A 654 7.93 -4.08 -41.67
CA ALA A 654 7.14 -4.70 -42.73
C ALA A 654 5.63 -4.76 -42.45
N LYS A 655 5.22 -4.56 -41.20
CA LYS A 655 3.82 -4.56 -40.73
C LYS A 655 3.21 -3.14 -40.60
N ARG A 656 3.88 -2.12 -41.14
CA ARG A 656 3.43 -0.72 -41.08
C ARG A 656 2.03 -0.54 -41.69
N PRO A 657 1.16 0.31 -41.10
CA PRO A 657 -0.16 0.60 -41.65
C PRO A 657 -0.05 1.26 -43.04
N VAL A 658 -0.97 0.88 -43.95
CA VAL A 658 -0.98 1.42 -45.32
C VAL A 658 -1.53 2.85 -45.32
N GLY A 659 -0.64 3.82 -45.56
CA GLY A 659 -0.96 5.25 -45.49
C GLY A 659 -2.17 5.67 -46.33
N VAL A 660 -2.14 5.41 -47.65
CA VAL A 660 -3.24 5.72 -48.58
C VAL A 660 -3.44 4.57 -49.54
N ALA A 661 -4.67 4.04 -49.61
CA ALA A 661 -5.07 3.12 -50.67
C ALA A 661 -5.10 3.88 -52.02
N HIS A 662 -4.31 3.43 -52.99
CA HIS A 662 -4.25 4.02 -54.33
C HIS A 662 -5.57 3.81 -55.13
N GLY A 663 -5.71 4.51 -56.27
CA GLY A 663 -6.94 4.51 -57.08
C GLY A 663 -8.00 5.49 -56.60
N GLY A 664 -9.19 5.45 -57.20
CA GLY A 664 -10.33 6.33 -56.87
C GLY A 664 -11.37 5.63 -55.99
N LEU A 665 -11.53 6.06 -54.74
CA LEU A 665 -12.60 5.62 -53.84
C LEU A 665 -13.44 6.85 -53.43
N PRO A 666 -14.73 6.92 -53.81
CA PRO A 666 -15.63 7.96 -53.33
C PRO A 666 -15.75 7.93 -51.79
N GLY A 667 -15.85 9.10 -51.16
CA GLY A 667 -15.99 9.21 -49.70
C GLY A 667 -14.74 8.88 -48.87
N ARG A 668 -13.57 8.65 -49.51
CA ARG A 668 -12.30 8.37 -48.81
C ARG A 668 -11.88 9.53 -47.89
N LYS A 669 -11.97 9.32 -46.56
CA LYS A 669 -11.28 10.17 -45.56
C LYS A 669 -9.76 10.16 -45.84
N ASN A 670 -9.14 11.33 -45.92
CA ASN A 670 -7.68 11.49 -46.08
C ASN A 670 -6.92 11.11 -44.78
N TRP A 671 -5.59 11.32 -44.70
CA TRP A 671 -4.84 10.95 -43.47
C TRP A 671 -5.22 11.83 -42.27
N ALA A 672 -5.29 13.15 -42.45
CA ALA A 672 -5.68 14.08 -41.40
C ALA A 672 -7.14 13.89 -40.97
N GLU A 673 -8.06 13.60 -41.91
CA GLU A 673 -9.46 13.28 -41.60
C GLU A 673 -9.62 11.97 -40.81
N ARG A 674 -8.78 10.95 -41.09
CA ARG A 674 -8.73 9.72 -40.29
C ARG A 674 -8.15 9.97 -38.90
N ARG A 675 -7.00 10.65 -38.80
CA ARG A 675 -6.37 10.97 -37.51
C ARG A 675 -7.23 11.91 -36.65
N ALA A 676 -7.98 12.83 -37.23
CA ALA A 676 -8.96 13.63 -36.51
C ALA A 676 -10.09 12.76 -35.92
N ALA A 677 -10.68 11.87 -36.73
CA ALA A 677 -11.75 10.98 -36.29
C ALA A 677 -11.30 9.99 -35.20
N GLU A 678 -10.12 9.39 -35.36
CA GLU A 678 -9.53 8.50 -34.36
C GLU A 678 -9.15 9.26 -33.08
N THR A 679 -8.54 10.45 -33.18
CA THR A 679 -8.18 11.26 -31.99
C THR A 679 -9.42 11.73 -31.21
N ASN A 680 -10.53 12.01 -31.88
CA ASN A 680 -11.80 12.39 -31.24
C ASN A 680 -12.65 11.20 -30.81
N PHE A 681 -12.28 9.97 -31.21
CA PHE A 681 -13.14 8.78 -31.12
C PHE A 681 -14.53 9.05 -31.73
N ASP A 682 -14.56 9.61 -32.95
CA ASP A 682 -15.77 9.85 -33.74
C ASP A 682 -16.45 8.53 -34.15
N ASP A 683 -17.60 8.61 -34.83
CA ASP A 683 -18.35 7.45 -35.37
C ASP A 683 -18.71 6.37 -34.30
N ASN A 684 -18.85 6.78 -33.04
CA ASN A 684 -19.05 5.95 -31.84
C ASN A 684 -17.90 4.99 -31.49
N ALA A 685 -16.66 5.34 -31.84
CA ALA A 685 -15.49 4.61 -31.36
C ALA A 685 -15.32 4.70 -29.82
N GLU A 686 -14.72 3.66 -29.24
CA GLU A 686 -14.46 3.51 -27.80
C GLU A 686 -12.99 3.09 -27.60
N PRO A 687 -12.22 3.70 -26.68
CA PRO A 687 -10.87 3.24 -26.38
C PRO A 687 -10.92 1.92 -25.60
N VAL A 688 -10.09 0.95 -25.98
CA VAL A 688 -9.90 -0.29 -25.20
C VAL A 688 -9.23 0.04 -23.86
N VAL A 689 -8.29 0.99 -23.87
CA VAL A 689 -7.52 1.41 -22.69
C VAL A 689 -7.62 2.92 -22.46
N LEU A 690 -8.01 3.33 -21.25
CA LEU A 690 -7.95 4.73 -20.81
C LEU A 690 -6.71 4.96 -19.94
N ILE A 691 -5.88 5.92 -20.31
CA ILE A 691 -4.58 6.19 -19.68
C ILE A 691 -4.61 7.57 -19.01
N LEU A 692 -4.35 7.64 -17.70
CA LEU A 692 -4.41 8.88 -16.93
C LEU A 692 -3.02 9.49 -16.76
N GLY A 693 -2.74 10.59 -17.46
CA GLY A 693 -1.52 11.39 -17.37
C GLY A 693 -0.66 11.33 -18.63
N ALA A 694 -0.43 12.48 -19.27
CA ALA A 694 0.40 12.64 -20.48
C ALA A 694 1.87 12.98 -20.15
N GLY A 695 2.41 12.35 -19.10
CA GLY A 695 3.85 12.31 -18.81
C GLY A 695 4.54 11.12 -19.47
N GLN A 696 5.85 10.92 -19.21
CA GLN A 696 6.63 9.87 -19.88
C GLN A 696 6.00 8.47 -19.76
N ALA A 697 5.46 8.13 -18.60
CA ALA A 697 4.85 6.83 -18.34
C ALA A 697 3.63 6.55 -19.23
N GLY A 698 2.70 7.50 -19.32
CA GLY A 698 1.46 7.34 -20.10
C GLY A 698 1.68 7.47 -21.60
N LEU A 699 2.61 8.31 -22.02
CA LEU A 699 3.01 8.43 -23.44
C LEU A 699 3.78 7.18 -23.91
N THR A 700 4.62 6.58 -23.06
CA THR A 700 5.25 5.28 -23.33
C THR A 700 4.21 4.18 -23.49
N ALA A 701 3.31 3.99 -22.52
CA ALA A 701 2.28 2.95 -22.59
C ALA A 701 1.39 3.12 -23.85
N ALA A 702 0.93 4.35 -24.13
CA ALA A 702 0.17 4.65 -25.34
C ALA A 702 0.95 4.35 -26.63
N ALA A 703 2.27 4.56 -26.66
CA ALA A 703 3.10 4.23 -27.80
C ALA A 703 3.30 2.71 -27.98
N ARG A 704 3.49 1.95 -26.89
CA ARG A 704 3.55 0.47 -26.94
C ARG A 704 2.22 -0.10 -27.42
N LEU A 705 1.11 0.28 -26.78
CA LEU A 705 -0.25 -0.13 -27.14
C LEU A 705 -0.62 0.23 -28.60
N LYS A 706 -0.29 1.44 -29.08
CA LYS A 706 -0.57 1.81 -30.48
C LYS A 706 0.18 0.92 -31.48
N MET A 707 1.44 0.56 -31.22
CA MET A 707 2.17 -0.35 -32.12
C MET A 707 1.66 -1.80 -32.04
N LEU A 708 1.10 -2.22 -30.90
CA LEU A 708 0.37 -3.49 -30.77
C LEU A 708 -1.04 -3.46 -31.40
N GLY A 709 -1.51 -2.31 -31.90
CA GLY A 709 -2.84 -2.14 -32.49
C GLY A 709 -3.97 -2.05 -31.47
N VAL A 710 -3.68 -1.67 -30.22
CA VAL A 710 -4.66 -1.49 -29.15
C VAL A 710 -5.07 -0.03 -29.03
N ASP A 711 -6.33 0.28 -29.36
CA ASP A 711 -6.88 1.63 -29.28
C ASP A 711 -6.87 2.16 -27.84
N SER A 712 -6.15 3.25 -27.62
CA SER A 712 -5.99 3.88 -26.31
C SER A 712 -6.21 5.39 -26.36
N LEU A 713 -6.74 5.93 -25.26
CA LEU A 713 -6.94 7.37 -25.05
C LEU A 713 -6.14 7.81 -23.82
N VAL A 714 -5.20 8.73 -24.01
CA VAL A 714 -4.52 9.41 -22.90
C VAL A 714 -5.30 10.66 -22.51
N ILE A 715 -5.58 10.85 -21.22
CA ILE A 715 -6.19 12.08 -20.70
C ILE A 715 -5.25 12.79 -19.73
N ASP A 716 -5.22 14.12 -19.78
CA ASP A 716 -4.47 14.96 -18.85
C ASP A 716 -5.21 16.26 -18.52
N ARG A 717 -5.10 16.75 -17.28
CA ARG A 717 -5.74 17.98 -16.82
C ARG A 717 -5.01 19.26 -17.21
N ASN A 718 -3.73 19.18 -17.58
CA ASN A 718 -2.94 20.35 -17.96
C ASN A 718 -3.36 20.91 -19.33
N GLY A 719 -2.89 22.10 -19.70
CA GLY A 719 -3.24 22.75 -20.97
C GLY A 719 -2.60 22.08 -22.18
N ARG A 720 -1.32 21.71 -22.05
CA ARG A 720 -0.47 21.15 -23.12
C ARG A 720 0.32 19.94 -22.61
N ILE A 721 0.64 19.01 -23.50
CA ILE A 721 1.56 17.89 -23.22
C ILE A 721 2.91 18.44 -22.71
N GLY A 722 3.49 17.77 -21.70
CA GLY A 722 4.72 18.20 -21.05
C GLY A 722 4.58 19.32 -20.00
N ASP A 723 3.38 19.88 -19.77
CA ASP A 723 3.17 20.92 -18.75
C ASP A 723 3.53 20.47 -17.32
N ASN A 724 3.42 19.17 -17.06
CA ASN A 724 3.87 18.51 -15.82
C ASN A 724 5.37 18.71 -15.53
N TRP A 725 6.17 18.99 -16.57
CA TRP A 725 7.57 19.42 -16.49
C TRP A 725 7.74 20.92 -16.73
N ARG A 726 7.10 21.49 -17.76
CA ARG A 726 7.21 22.91 -18.15
C ARG A 726 6.97 23.87 -16.98
N ASN A 727 5.95 23.58 -16.17
CA ASN A 727 5.49 24.40 -15.04
C ASN A 727 6.28 24.19 -13.72
N ARG A 728 7.40 23.44 -13.74
CA ARG A 728 8.31 23.28 -12.60
C ARG A 728 9.26 24.49 -12.45
N TYR A 729 9.98 24.55 -11.33
CA TYR A 729 10.98 25.58 -11.05
C TYR A 729 12.03 25.71 -12.17
N HIS A 730 12.44 26.93 -12.46
CA HIS A 730 13.21 27.26 -13.68
C HIS A 730 14.52 26.48 -13.83
N GLN A 731 15.19 26.16 -12.73
CA GLN A 731 16.49 25.48 -12.67
C GLN A 731 16.43 23.95 -12.90
N LEU A 732 15.24 23.33 -12.99
CA LEU A 732 15.12 21.87 -13.01
C LEU A 732 15.74 21.25 -14.28
N VAL A 733 16.69 20.34 -14.04
CA VAL A 733 17.26 19.39 -15.02
C VAL A 733 16.99 17.95 -14.56
N LEU A 734 17.04 17.00 -15.49
CA LEU A 734 17.22 15.58 -15.15
C LEU A 734 18.57 15.43 -14.43
N HIS A 735 18.57 14.68 -13.33
CA HIS A 735 19.78 14.40 -12.54
C HIS A 735 20.48 13.12 -13.04
N ASP A 736 19.76 12.31 -13.81
CA ASP A 736 20.27 11.18 -14.57
C ASP A 736 20.77 11.67 -15.95
N PRO A 737 21.74 10.98 -16.60
CA PRO A 737 22.32 11.42 -17.85
C PRO A 737 21.57 10.90 -19.08
N VAL A 738 21.73 11.59 -20.22
CA VAL A 738 21.04 11.32 -21.50
C VAL A 738 21.14 9.86 -22.01
N TRP A 739 22.22 9.14 -21.68
CA TRP A 739 22.42 7.74 -22.06
C TRP A 739 21.54 6.76 -21.27
N TYR A 740 21.00 7.19 -20.14
CA TYR A 740 20.04 6.46 -19.29
C TYR A 740 18.59 6.87 -19.60
N ASP A 741 18.38 8.08 -20.11
CA ASP A 741 17.05 8.69 -20.29
C ASP A 741 16.56 8.63 -21.74
N HIS A 742 15.87 7.56 -22.15
CA HIS A 742 15.26 7.42 -23.49
C HIS A 742 13.77 6.97 -23.44
N MET A 743 13.07 7.04 -24.58
CA MET A 743 11.69 6.56 -24.75
C MET A 743 11.61 5.59 -25.95
N PRO A 744 10.68 4.61 -25.94
CA PRO A 744 10.58 3.65 -27.05
C PRO A 744 10.38 4.32 -28.41
N TYR A 745 10.94 3.70 -29.46
CA TYR A 745 10.89 4.13 -30.87
C TYR A 745 11.59 5.44 -31.24
N LEU A 746 11.80 6.36 -30.30
CA LEU A 746 12.42 7.67 -30.55
C LEU A 746 13.37 8.04 -29.41
N ASN A 747 14.66 7.77 -29.60
CA ASN A 747 15.73 8.17 -28.69
C ASN A 747 15.92 9.70 -28.71
N PHE A 748 16.47 10.26 -27.63
CA PHE A 748 16.78 11.70 -27.58
C PHE A 748 17.91 12.03 -28.58
N PRO A 749 17.82 13.13 -29.35
CA PRO A 749 18.85 13.52 -30.32
C PRO A 749 20.25 13.70 -29.69
N SER A 750 21.27 13.07 -30.28
CA SER A 750 22.64 12.96 -29.74
C SER A 750 23.41 14.27 -29.49
N HIS A 751 22.90 15.43 -29.91
CA HIS A 751 23.47 16.74 -29.57
C HIS A 751 22.93 17.32 -28.24
N TRP A 752 22.12 16.57 -27.51
CA TRP A 752 21.50 17.04 -26.27
C TRP A 752 22.54 17.21 -25.14
N PRO A 753 22.30 18.15 -24.20
CA PRO A 753 23.11 18.22 -22.98
C PRO A 753 22.91 16.92 -22.19
N ILE A 754 24.00 16.44 -21.56
CA ILE A 754 24.01 15.20 -20.78
C ILE A 754 22.89 15.22 -19.74
N PHE A 755 22.72 16.33 -19.00
CA PHE A 755 21.60 16.55 -18.10
C PHE A 755 20.54 17.40 -18.80
N THR A 756 19.37 16.81 -19.05
CA THR A 756 18.32 17.43 -19.90
C THR A 756 17.47 18.45 -19.11
N PRO A 757 17.36 19.72 -19.54
CA PRO A 757 16.48 20.70 -18.88
C PRO A 757 14.99 20.39 -19.01
N LYS A 758 14.19 20.74 -17.98
CA LYS A 758 12.73 20.49 -17.91
C LYS A 758 11.98 20.90 -19.17
N ASP A 759 12.35 22.02 -19.78
CA ASP A 759 11.64 22.59 -20.93
C ASP A 759 11.95 21.82 -22.21
N LYS A 760 13.17 21.31 -22.36
CA LYS A 760 13.55 20.47 -23.49
C LYS A 760 12.78 19.14 -23.47
N LEU A 761 12.63 18.55 -22.29
CA LEU A 761 11.83 17.36 -22.07
C LEU A 761 10.32 17.62 -22.27
N ALA A 762 9.81 18.76 -21.80
CA ALA A 762 8.42 19.16 -21.97
C ALA A 762 8.03 19.38 -23.45
N GLU A 763 8.92 19.99 -24.25
CA GLU A 763 8.72 20.09 -25.70
C GLU A 763 8.87 18.72 -26.38
N TRP A 764 9.79 17.87 -25.91
CA TRP A 764 9.97 16.51 -26.45
C TRP A 764 8.73 15.63 -26.28
N PHE A 765 8.02 15.68 -25.15
CA PHE A 765 6.78 14.91 -24.97
C PHE A 765 5.69 15.31 -25.98
N ASP A 766 5.58 16.60 -26.32
CA ASP A 766 4.65 17.09 -27.35
C ASP A 766 5.11 16.67 -28.77
N ILE A 767 6.42 16.66 -29.05
CA ILE A 767 7.00 16.14 -30.30
C ILE A 767 6.75 14.63 -30.43
N TYR A 768 7.03 13.86 -29.37
CA TYR A 768 6.90 12.40 -29.30
C TYR A 768 5.45 11.96 -29.54
N ALA A 769 4.51 12.58 -28.82
CA ALA A 769 3.09 12.31 -28.97
C ALA A 769 2.59 12.62 -30.40
N ARG A 770 3.11 13.66 -31.07
CA ARG A 770 2.76 13.98 -32.46
C ARG A 770 3.44 13.06 -33.48
N ALA A 771 4.71 12.71 -33.27
CA ALA A 771 5.52 11.90 -34.19
C ALA A 771 5.05 10.44 -34.24
N LEU A 772 4.57 9.89 -33.12
CA LEU A 772 3.89 8.60 -33.05
C LEU A 772 2.36 8.72 -33.20
N GLU A 773 1.85 9.95 -33.34
CA GLU A 773 0.44 10.34 -33.43
C GLU A 773 -0.44 9.65 -32.37
N LEU A 774 -0.09 9.80 -31.10
CA LEU A 774 -0.84 9.26 -29.96
C LEU A 774 -2.14 10.05 -29.74
N ASN A 775 -3.22 9.36 -29.33
CA ASN A 775 -4.52 10.01 -29.08
C ASN A 775 -4.55 10.57 -27.65
N VAL A 776 -4.36 11.89 -27.52
CA VAL A 776 -4.22 12.59 -26.23
C VAL A 776 -5.23 13.73 -26.10
N TRP A 777 -5.99 13.74 -25.00
CA TRP A 777 -6.90 14.83 -24.64
C TRP A 777 -6.36 15.60 -23.42
N THR A 778 -5.89 16.82 -23.66
CA THR A 778 -5.56 17.78 -22.59
C THR A 778 -6.82 18.44 -22.02
N GLN A 779 -6.66 19.18 -20.91
CA GLN A 779 -7.74 19.83 -20.14
C GLN A 779 -8.94 18.90 -19.85
N THR A 780 -8.65 17.63 -19.55
CA THR A 780 -9.65 16.57 -19.38
C THR A 780 -9.56 15.93 -17.99
N THR A 781 -10.71 15.72 -17.33
CA THR A 781 -10.82 15.17 -15.97
C THR A 781 -11.94 14.12 -15.89
N ILE A 782 -11.77 13.09 -15.07
CA ILE A 782 -12.85 12.12 -14.74
C ILE A 782 -13.83 12.77 -13.77
N THR A 783 -15.12 12.75 -14.10
CA THR A 783 -16.20 13.24 -13.21
C THR A 783 -16.99 12.10 -12.55
N LYS A 784 -17.02 10.92 -13.16
CA LYS A 784 -17.61 9.68 -12.60
C LYS A 784 -16.87 8.45 -13.11
N SER A 785 -16.83 7.42 -12.29
CA SER A 785 -16.31 6.10 -12.64
C SER A 785 -17.10 4.98 -11.97
N SER A 786 -17.25 3.85 -12.66
CA SER A 786 -17.76 2.59 -12.12
C SER A 786 -17.22 1.41 -12.91
N TRP A 787 -17.20 0.23 -12.29
CA TRP A 787 -16.78 -1.04 -12.89
C TRP A 787 -17.95 -2.03 -12.87
N ASP A 788 -18.12 -2.78 -13.95
CA ASP A 788 -19.07 -3.90 -14.06
C ASP A 788 -18.29 -5.21 -14.22
N GLU A 789 -18.34 -6.04 -13.18
CA GLU A 789 -17.71 -7.37 -13.13
C GLU A 789 -18.33 -8.36 -14.12
N SER A 790 -19.62 -8.21 -14.48
CA SER A 790 -20.36 -9.18 -15.29
C SER A 790 -19.99 -9.15 -16.77
N VAL A 791 -19.57 -7.97 -17.26
CA VAL A 791 -19.07 -7.77 -18.62
C VAL A 791 -17.58 -7.44 -18.67
N ALA A 792 -16.93 -7.37 -17.51
CA ALA A 792 -15.56 -6.88 -17.31
C ALA A 792 -15.32 -5.57 -18.08
N GLN A 793 -15.96 -4.48 -17.65
CA GLN A 793 -15.88 -3.19 -18.33
C GLN A 793 -16.04 -2.00 -17.38
N TRP A 794 -15.31 -0.93 -17.65
CA TRP A 794 -15.52 0.34 -16.96
C TRP A 794 -16.64 1.16 -17.62
N THR A 795 -17.21 2.07 -16.85
CA THR A 795 -18.00 3.21 -17.37
C THR A 795 -17.39 4.48 -16.78
N ILE A 796 -16.80 5.32 -17.62
CA ILE A 796 -16.05 6.51 -17.20
C ILE A 796 -16.64 7.75 -17.85
N SER A 797 -17.17 8.68 -17.06
CA SER A 797 -17.57 10.00 -17.53
C SER A 797 -16.39 10.97 -17.45
N LEU A 798 -16.03 11.55 -18.59
CA LEU A 798 -15.03 12.59 -18.75
C LEU A 798 -15.68 13.95 -18.95
N GLU A 799 -14.99 14.99 -18.50
CA GLU A 799 -15.25 16.39 -18.82
C GLU A 799 -13.98 17.03 -19.38
N ARG A 800 -14.09 17.72 -20.51
CA ARG A 800 -12.98 18.27 -21.30
C ARG A 800 -13.26 19.72 -21.69
N THR A 801 -12.31 20.61 -21.47
CA THR A 801 -12.35 21.96 -22.04
C THR A 801 -11.71 21.99 -23.42
N LYS A 802 -12.43 22.50 -24.42
CA LYS A 802 -11.96 22.65 -25.80
C LYS A 802 -11.24 23.99 -26.01
N ALA A 803 -10.52 24.11 -27.12
CA ALA A 803 -9.71 25.29 -27.46
C ALA A 803 -10.53 26.58 -27.69
N ASP A 804 -11.84 26.47 -27.87
CA ASP A 804 -12.80 27.59 -27.94
C ASP A 804 -13.38 27.98 -26.56
N GLY A 805 -12.97 27.30 -25.49
CA GLY A 805 -13.49 27.48 -24.13
C GLY A 805 -14.81 26.75 -23.85
N SER A 806 -15.35 25.97 -24.81
CA SER A 806 -16.51 25.13 -24.57
C SER A 806 -16.16 23.88 -23.75
N THR A 807 -17.11 23.39 -22.96
CA THR A 807 -16.96 22.17 -22.16
C THR A 807 -17.70 21.00 -22.82
N GLU A 808 -17.01 19.89 -23.01
CA GLU A 808 -17.52 18.64 -23.56
C GLU A 808 -17.56 17.58 -22.46
N SER A 809 -18.74 17.03 -22.18
CA SER A 809 -18.91 15.87 -21.31
C SER A 809 -19.17 14.63 -22.18
N ARG A 810 -18.34 13.59 -22.05
CA ARG A 810 -18.51 12.31 -22.77
C ARG A 810 -18.29 11.14 -21.83
N THR A 811 -19.10 10.09 -21.96
CA THR A 811 -18.86 8.81 -21.28
C THR A 811 -18.25 7.83 -22.26
N PHE A 812 -17.26 7.07 -21.78
CA PHE A 812 -16.56 6.00 -22.50
C PHE A 812 -16.60 4.72 -21.67
N HIS A 813 -16.42 3.58 -22.33
CA HIS A 813 -16.56 2.25 -21.73
C HIS A 813 -15.29 1.39 -21.91
N PRO A 814 -14.11 1.83 -21.41
CA PRO A 814 -12.86 1.12 -21.65
C PRO A 814 -12.82 -0.23 -20.94
N LYS A 815 -12.05 -1.18 -21.49
CA LYS A 815 -11.79 -2.48 -20.88
C LYS A 815 -10.73 -2.39 -19.78
N HIS A 816 -9.70 -1.56 -19.95
CA HIS A 816 -8.65 -1.38 -18.95
C HIS A 816 -8.40 0.11 -18.63
N ILE A 817 -7.91 0.37 -17.42
CA ILE A 817 -7.43 1.69 -17.00
C ILE A 817 -5.96 1.58 -16.59
N ILE A 818 -5.12 2.48 -17.13
CA ILE A 818 -3.73 2.64 -16.69
C ILE A 818 -3.61 3.99 -15.97
N GLN A 819 -3.35 3.97 -14.67
CA GLN A 819 -3.01 5.18 -13.94
C GLN A 819 -1.52 5.50 -14.11
N ALA A 820 -1.23 6.41 -15.04
CA ALA A 820 0.12 6.87 -15.38
C ALA A 820 0.49 8.24 -14.75
N THR A 821 -0.19 8.61 -13.65
CA THR A 821 -0.02 9.90 -12.94
C THR A 821 1.35 10.07 -12.25
N GLY A 822 2.22 9.08 -12.35
CA GLY A 822 3.56 9.03 -11.75
C GLY A 822 3.56 8.69 -10.25
N HIS A 823 4.66 8.07 -9.80
CA HIS A 823 4.89 7.74 -8.38
C HIS A 823 4.79 8.98 -7.47
N SER A 824 5.23 10.13 -7.98
CA SER A 824 5.24 11.44 -7.31
C SER A 824 4.05 12.32 -7.74
N GLY A 825 2.82 11.79 -7.62
CA GLY A 825 1.59 12.46 -8.07
C GLY A 825 1.05 13.52 -7.08
N LYS A 826 0.43 13.07 -5.98
CA LYS A 826 -0.22 13.93 -4.99
C LYS A 826 0.77 14.49 -3.97
N LYS A 827 0.82 15.81 -3.79
CA LYS A 827 1.77 16.46 -2.87
C LYS A 827 1.60 15.98 -1.42
N ASN A 828 2.70 15.60 -0.76
CA ASN A 828 2.68 15.22 0.65
C ASN A 828 2.76 16.47 1.54
N PHE A 829 1.71 17.27 1.53
CA PHE A 829 1.67 18.56 2.22
C PHE A 829 1.29 18.37 3.71
N PRO A 830 2.17 18.72 4.66
CA PRO A 830 1.97 18.38 6.07
C PRO A 830 0.87 19.22 6.71
N GLN A 831 0.04 18.57 7.52
CA GLN A 831 -1.03 19.22 8.28
C GLN A 831 -0.46 19.78 9.58
N VAL A 832 0.24 20.91 9.48
CA VAL A 832 0.85 21.60 10.64
C VAL A 832 -0.15 22.61 11.23
N PRO A 833 -0.33 22.67 12.57
CA PRO A 833 -1.15 23.71 13.21
C PRO A 833 -0.70 25.13 12.84
N GLY A 834 -1.65 26.07 12.73
CA GLY A 834 -1.36 27.49 12.45
C GLY A 834 -0.97 27.80 11.00
N ILE A 835 -1.11 26.87 10.06
CA ILE A 835 -0.68 27.08 8.66
C ILE A 835 -1.41 28.25 7.97
N ASP A 836 -2.69 28.46 8.30
CA ASP A 836 -3.50 29.61 7.85
C ASP A 836 -3.17 30.92 8.58
N ASP A 837 -2.47 30.85 9.72
CA ASP A 837 -2.03 32.01 10.50
C ASP A 837 -0.79 32.69 9.89
N PHE A 838 -0.09 32.07 8.94
CA PHE A 838 1.08 32.66 8.28
C PHE A 838 0.75 34.01 7.60
N LYS A 839 1.61 35.03 7.80
CA LYS A 839 1.52 36.41 7.26
C LYS A 839 2.83 36.86 6.60
N GLY A 840 3.62 35.89 6.11
CA GLY A 840 4.76 36.13 5.24
C GLY A 840 4.39 36.23 3.76
N ASP A 841 5.42 36.30 2.93
CA ASP A 841 5.40 36.56 1.48
C ASP A 841 4.96 35.36 0.62
N ARG A 842 5.14 34.11 1.10
CA ARG A 842 4.73 32.86 0.44
C ARG A 842 4.82 31.64 1.38
N LEU A 843 3.81 30.78 1.37
CA LEU A 843 3.87 29.42 1.94
C LEU A 843 3.27 28.44 0.94
N CYS A 844 4.05 27.45 0.47
CA CYS A 844 3.58 26.46 -0.51
C CYS A 844 4.39 25.15 -0.51
N HIS A 845 4.00 24.17 -1.32
CA HIS A 845 4.80 22.97 -1.58
C HIS A 845 5.88 23.23 -2.64
N SER A 846 6.95 22.42 -2.69
CA SER A 846 7.99 22.52 -3.72
C SER A 846 7.48 22.37 -5.16
N SER A 847 6.33 21.71 -5.35
CA SER A 847 5.62 21.63 -6.65
C SER A 847 4.95 22.94 -7.09
N GLU A 848 4.83 23.90 -6.19
CA GLU A 848 4.14 25.19 -6.36
C GLU A 848 5.16 26.36 -6.27
N PHE A 849 6.45 26.04 -6.13
CA PHE A 849 7.55 26.99 -6.15
C PHE A 849 8.01 27.20 -7.60
N THR A 850 7.75 28.39 -8.14
CA THR A 850 8.18 28.82 -9.49
C THR A 850 9.59 29.39 -9.53
N GLY A 851 10.15 29.77 -8.37
CA GLY A 851 11.43 30.46 -8.23
C GLY A 851 11.44 31.43 -7.04
N ALA A 852 12.62 31.86 -6.58
CA ALA A 852 12.76 32.92 -5.59
C ALA A 852 12.46 34.31 -6.20
N LYS A 853 12.07 35.29 -5.40
CA LYS A 853 11.86 36.67 -5.89
C LYS A 853 13.24 37.34 -6.05
N PRO A 854 13.53 38.06 -7.15
CA PRO A 854 14.80 38.78 -7.29
C PRO A 854 15.04 39.79 -6.16
N ASN A 855 16.31 40.05 -5.86
CA ASN A 855 16.76 40.99 -4.83
C ASN A 855 16.19 40.68 -3.42
N GLY A 856 16.43 39.45 -2.94
CA GLY A 856 15.97 38.95 -1.64
C GLY A 856 16.78 39.44 -0.43
N GLN A 857 17.66 40.43 -0.58
CA GLN A 857 18.57 40.86 0.50
C GLN A 857 17.79 41.27 1.75
N GLY A 858 18.12 40.61 2.87
CA GLY A 858 17.48 40.83 4.17
C GLY A 858 16.22 40.01 4.43
N LYS A 859 15.68 39.29 3.43
CA LYS A 859 14.57 38.34 3.63
C LYS A 859 15.04 37.00 4.17
N LYS A 860 14.15 36.32 4.89
CA LYS A 860 14.39 34.99 5.45
C LYS A 860 13.54 33.93 4.76
N ALA A 861 14.14 32.79 4.43
CA ALA A 861 13.46 31.65 3.83
C ALA A 861 13.74 30.36 4.62
N ILE A 862 12.72 29.49 4.71
CA ILE A 862 12.83 28.14 5.26
C ILE A 862 12.41 27.11 4.21
N VAL A 863 13.22 26.07 4.03
CA VAL A 863 12.87 24.90 3.20
C VAL A 863 12.81 23.65 4.07
N VAL A 864 11.63 23.01 4.13
CA VAL A 864 11.38 21.84 4.96
C VAL A 864 11.54 20.57 4.13
N GLY A 865 12.69 19.90 4.27
CA GLY A 865 13.07 18.72 3.49
C GLY A 865 14.44 18.89 2.81
N CYS A 866 15.22 17.80 2.77
CA CYS A 866 16.62 17.82 2.32
C CYS A 866 16.92 16.68 1.34
N CYS A 867 16.13 16.60 0.27
CA CYS A 867 16.39 15.79 -0.93
C CYS A 867 16.56 16.74 -2.14
N ASN A 868 16.63 16.27 -3.38
CA ASN A 868 16.79 17.09 -4.62
C ASN A 868 16.10 18.47 -4.55
N SER A 869 14.77 18.53 -4.63
CA SER A 869 14.02 19.80 -4.60
C SER A 869 14.15 20.62 -3.31
N GLY A 870 14.68 20.04 -2.22
CA GLY A 870 15.02 20.81 -1.01
C GLY A 870 16.33 21.58 -1.18
N HIS A 871 17.31 20.97 -1.83
CA HIS A 871 18.60 21.58 -2.12
C HIS A 871 18.49 22.62 -3.25
N ASP A 872 17.86 22.26 -4.38
CA ASP A 872 17.69 23.15 -5.56
C ASP A 872 17.03 24.48 -5.18
N ILE A 873 15.96 24.41 -4.38
CA ILE A 873 15.19 25.57 -3.93
C ILE A 873 16.01 26.41 -2.93
N SER A 874 16.79 25.76 -2.05
CA SER A 874 17.64 26.47 -1.08
C SER A 874 18.84 27.16 -1.73
N GLN A 875 19.45 26.53 -2.73
CA GLN A 875 20.45 27.17 -3.59
C GLN A 875 19.84 28.34 -4.36
N THR A 876 18.65 28.17 -4.94
CA THR A 876 17.92 29.24 -5.65
C THR A 876 17.64 30.44 -4.73
N PHE A 877 17.28 30.22 -3.45
CA PHE A 877 17.12 31.29 -2.47
C PHE A 877 18.44 31.99 -2.12
N TYR A 878 19.53 31.23 -1.89
CA TYR A 878 20.86 31.79 -1.63
C TYR A 878 21.36 32.66 -2.80
N GLU A 879 21.24 32.17 -4.04
CA GLU A 879 21.63 32.89 -5.26
C GLU A 879 20.85 34.20 -5.48
N ASN A 880 19.63 34.28 -4.94
CA ASN A 880 18.81 35.50 -4.96
C ASN A 880 19.01 36.39 -3.71
N GLY A 881 19.92 36.04 -2.80
CA GLY A 881 20.35 36.87 -1.67
C GLY A 881 19.54 36.73 -0.38
N TYR A 882 18.74 35.67 -0.24
CA TYR A 882 17.99 35.39 1.00
C TYR A 882 18.90 34.78 2.08
N ASP A 883 18.55 35.03 3.35
CA ASP A 883 19.02 34.19 4.46
C ASP A 883 18.19 32.90 4.51
N ILE A 884 18.81 31.76 4.20
CA ILE A 884 18.13 30.48 3.94
C ILE A 884 18.50 29.40 4.96
N THR A 885 17.48 28.76 5.54
CA THR A 885 17.63 27.61 6.44
C THR A 885 16.87 26.37 5.93
N MET A 886 17.57 25.25 5.81
CA MET A 886 16.99 23.93 5.53
C MET A 886 16.67 23.17 6.82
N VAL A 887 15.48 22.59 6.92
CA VAL A 887 15.04 21.75 8.05
C VAL A 887 15.18 20.28 7.68
N GLN A 888 16.15 19.59 8.30
CA GLN A 888 16.43 18.18 8.04
C GLN A 888 15.77 17.27 9.08
N ARG A 889 14.61 16.69 8.73
CA ARG A 889 13.86 15.75 9.59
C ARG A 889 14.44 14.33 9.64
N SER A 890 15.13 13.88 8.59
CA SER A 890 15.71 12.52 8.48
C SER A 890 17.04 12.56 7.75
N SER A 891 17.86 11.53 7.90
CA SER A 891 19.11 11.38 7.14
C SER A 891 18.87 11.34 5.62
N THR A 892 19.86 11.83 4.86
CA THR A 892 19.86 11.86 3.39
C THR A 892 21.08 11.11 2.85
N CYS A 893 20.90 10.30 1.80
CA CYS A 893 22.01 9.74 1.04
C CYS A 893 22.46 10.79 0.03
N VAL A 894 23.70 11.28 0.13
CA VAL A 894 24.24 12.31 -0.77
C VAL A 894 25.38 11.70 -1.58
N VAL A 895 25.40 11.99 -2.88
CA VAL A 895 26.41 11.56 -3.85
C VAL A 895 26.55 12.65 -4.92
N THR A 896 27.74 12.94 -5.42
CA THR A 896 27.91 13.99 -6.44
C THR A 896 27.46 13.51 -7.81
N SER A 897 27.07 14.46 -8.68
CA SER A 897 26.78 14.18 -10.10
C SER A 897 27.95 13.48 -10.80
N ALA A 898 29.21 13.85 -10.48
CA ALA A 898 30.41 13.18 -10.99
C ALA A 898 30.56 11.74 -10.47
N ALA A 899 30.34 11.49 -9.18
CA ALA A 899 30.35 10.13 -8.63
C ALA A 899 29.24 9.24 -9.23
N ILE A 900 28.13 9.81 -9.69
CA ILE A 900 27.11 9.10 -10.47
C ILE A 900 27.62 8.77 -11.89
N THR A 901 28.13 9.74 -12.67
CA THR A 901 28.54 9.49 -14.07
C THR A 901 29.82 8.66 -14.18
N ASP A 902 30.80 8.93 -13.32
CA ASP A 902 32.18 8.47 -13.51
C ASP A 902 32.46 7.16 -12.75
N ILE A 903 31.57 6.77 -11.84
CA ILE A 903 31.63 5.53 -11.05
C ILE A 903 30.32 4.74 -11.12
N GLY A 904 29.17 5.39 -10.85
CA GLY A 904 27.89 4.69 -10.67
C GLY A 904 27.23 4.16 -11.94
N LEU A 905 27.40 4.87 -13.06
CA LEU A 905 26.83 4.54 -14.38
C LEU A 905 27.91 4.20 -15.44
N LYS A 906 29.19 4.36 -15.08
CA LYS A 906 30.33 4.21 -15.99
C LYS A 906 30.39 2.79 -16.58
N GLY A 907 30.58 2.72 -17.90
CA GLY A 907 30.64 1.48 -18.68
C GLY A 907 29.27 0.90 -19.08
N LEU A 908 28.18 1.38 -18.50
CA LEU A 908 26.82 0.88 -18.76
C LEU A 908 25.91 1.94 -19.39
N TYR A 909 25.87 3.16 -18.83
CA TYR A 909 25.09 4.29 -19.34
C TYR A 909 25.97 5.52 -19.53
N ASP A 910 26.96 5.40 -20.42
CA ASP A 910 27.78 6.52 -20.89
C ASP A 910 28.10 6.41 -22.39
N GLU A 911 28.75 7.44 -22.95
CA GLU A 911 29.11 7.57 -24.38
C GLU A 911 29.90 6.38 -24.97
N THR A 912 30.50 5.54 -24.13
CA THR A 912 31.27 4.34 -24.50
C THR A 912 30.61 3.01 -24.09
N GLY A 913 29.42 3.06 -23.50
CA GLY A 913 28.65 1.88 -23.07
C GLY A 913 27.92 1.16 -24.22
N PRO A 914 27.18 0.08 -23.91
CA PRO A 914 26.24 -0.54 -24.84
C PRO A 914 25.06 0.40 -25.17
N PRO A 915 24.29 0.12 -26.25
CA PRO A 915 23.01 0.79 -26.50
C PRO A 915 22.08 0.69 -25.30
N VAL A 916 21.23 1.70 -25.05
CA VAL A 916 20.36 1.76 -23.84
C VAL A 916 19.48 0.51 -23.69
N GLU A 917 18.99 -0.03 -24.81
CA GLU A 917 18.13 -1.21 -24.84
C GLU A 917 18.86 -2.52 -24.51
N ASP A 918 20.19 -2.53 -24.62
CA ASP A 918 21.05 -3.61 -24.13
C ASP A 918 21.50 -3.32 -22.69
N ALA A 919 21.83 -2.06 -22.35
CA ALA A 919 22.18 -1.63 -21.00
C ALA A 919 21.08 -1.96 -19.97
N ASP A 920 19.82 -1.68 -20.32
CA ASP A 920 18.66 -2.01 -19.47
C ASP A 920 18.45 -3.53 -19.34
N ILE A 921 18.56 -4.30 -20.43
CA ILE A 921 18.47 -5.77 -20.37
C ILE A 921 19.60 -6.38 -19.53
N TRP A 922 20.78 -5.74 -19.49
CA TRP A 922 21.90 -6.10 -18.62
C TRP A 922 21.60 -5.78 -17.14
N LEU A 923 21.14 -4.56 -16.86
CA LEU A 923 20.81 -4.06 -15.52
C LEU A 923 19.65 -4.87 -14.91
N TYR A 924 18.49 -4.89 -15.55
CA TYR A 924 17.31 -5.60 -15.06
C TYR A 924 17.53 -7.13 -15.12
N GLY A 925 18.35 -7.62 -16.05
CA GLY A 925 18.77 -9.02 -16.06
C GLY A 925 19.71 -9.42 -14.92
N THR A 926 20.24 -8.47 -14.14
CA THR A 926 21.01 -8.75 -12.93
C THR A 926 20.06 -9.08 -11.77
N PRO A 927 20.18 -10.23 -11.07
CA PRO A 927 19.33 -10.56 -9.93
C PRO A 927 19.46 -9.50 -8.83
N THR A 928 18.34 -9.07 -8.25
CA THR A 928 18.29 -7.88 -7.37
C THR A 928 19.26 -7.97 -6.17
N SER A 929 19.47 -9.17 -5.60
CA SER A 929 20.45 -9.38 -4.52
C SER A 929 21.92 -9.30 -4.95
N VAL A 930 22.23 -9.63 -6.21
CA VAL A 930 23.56 -9.48 -6.83
C VAL A 930 23.79 -8.01 -7.21
N LEU A 931 22.78 -7.36 -7.79
CA LEU A 931 22.81 -5.92 -8.05
C LEU A 931 23.03 -5.12 -6.76
N LYS A 932 22.48 -5.58 -5.63
CA LYS A 932 22.74 -4.97 -4.31
C LYS A 932 24.19 -5.10 -3.87
N LEU A 933 24.81 -6.27 -4.02
CA LEU A 933 26.24 -6.48 -3.75
C LEU A 933 27.13 -5.53 -4.58
N ILE A 934 26.80 -5.35 -5.86
CA ILE A 934 27.49 -4.40 -6.75
C ILE A 934 27.30 -2.97 -6.21
N GLN A 935 26.07 -2.57 -5.88
CA GLN A 935 25.76 -1.22 -5.40
C GLN A 935 26.39 -0.90 -4.03
N CYS A 936 26.56 -1.87 -3.12
CA CYS A 936 27.35 -1.68 -1.89
C CYS A 936 28.80 -1.27 -2.20
N LYS A 937 29.43 -1.90 -3.20
CA LYS A 937 30.82 -1.62 -3.59
C LYS A 937 30.95 -0.30 -4.38
N VAL A 938 30.01 -0.03 -5.29
CA VAL A 938 29.89 1.27 -5.98
C VAL A 938 29.74 2.41 -4.96
N THR A 939 28.86 2.26 -3.97
CA THR A 939 28.65 3.27 -2.92
C THR A 939 29.90 3.50 -2.07
N ALA A 940 30.69 2.47 -1.80
CA ALA A 940 31.98 2.62 -1.12
C ALA A 940 32.99 3.45 -1.95
N LEU A 941 33.08 3.22 -3.25
CA LEU A 941 33.92 4.00 -4.17
C LEU A 941 33.44 5.45 -4.30
N GLN A 942 32.12 5.66 -4.43
CA GLN A 942 31.51 6.99 -4.47
C GLN A 942 31.74 7.76 -3.16
N ALA A 943 31.63 7.10 -2.00
CA ALA A 943 31.84 7.74 -0.70
C ALA A 943 33.31 8.13 -0.43
N GLU A 944 34.28 7.45 -1.06
CA GLU A 944 35.70 7.86 -1.01
C GLU A 944 35.98 9.00 -2.00
N HIS A 945 35.41 8.96 -3.20
CA HIS A 945 35.47 10.08 -4.16
C HIS A 945 34.88 11.37 -3.59
N ASP A 946 33.71 11.29 -2.97
CA ASP A 946 32.97 12.42 -2.41
C ASP A 946 33.42 12.79 -0.98
N LYS A 947 34.54 12.23 -0.50
CA LYS A 947 34.94 12.32 0.92
C LYS A 947 35.02 13.76 1.46
N ASP A 948 35.64 14.69 0.72
CA ASP A 948 35.74 16.10 1.13
C ASP A 948 34.37 16.79 1.27
N ILE A 949 33.41 16.49 0.38
CA ILE A 949 32.07 17.11 0.45
C ILE A 949 31.20 16.46 1.53
N LEU A 950 31.31 15.15 1.73
CA LEU A 950 30.61 14.42 2.80
C LEU A 950 31.12 14.83 4.19
N ASP A 951 32.44 14.93 4.39
CA ASP A 951 33.04 15.40 5.65
C ASP A 951 32.63 16.86 5.96
N ARG A 952 32.53 17.73 4.94
CA ARG A 952 32.00 19.11 5.10
C ARG A 952 30.53 19.14 5.50
N LEU A 953 29.67 18.34 4.86
CA LEU A 953 28.26 18.24 5.20
C LEU A 953 28.06 17.77 6.65
N ALA A 954 28.77 16.72 7.07
CA ALA A 954 28.75 16.22 8.43
C ALA A 954 29.19 17.31 9.44
N LYS A 955 30.26 18.06 9.12
CA LYS A 955 30.75 19.19 9.93
C LYS A 955 29.76 20.35 10.01
N ALA A 956 28.93 20.56 8.99
CA ALA A 956 27.83 21.54 8.98
C ALA A 956 26.57 21.05 9.73
N GLY A 957 26.60 19.87 10.36
CA GLY A 957 25.49 19.30 11.12
C GLY A 957 24.43 18.57 10.28
N PHE A 958 24.71 18.33 8.99
CA PHE A 958 23.84 17.60 8.08
C PHE A 958 24.00 16.08 8.29
N LYS A 959 22.92 15.36 8.62
CA LYS A 959 22.96 13.91 8.81
C LYS A 959 22.94 13.17 7.47
N LEU A 960 24.05 12.53 7.17
CA LEU A 960 24.24 11.65 6.01
C LEU A 960 23.82 10.22 6.33
N ASP A 961 23.60 9.43 5.28
CA ASP A 961 23.58 7.97 5.29
C ASP A 961 24.03 7.43 3.92
N ARG A 962 24.12 6.10 3.78
CA ARG A 962 24.53 5.40 2.56
C ARG A 962 23.43 4.50 1.99
N GLY A 963 22.16 4.81 2.27
CA GLY A 963 21.04 3.93 1.92
C GLY A 963 20.97 2.65 2.78
N PRO A 964 20.14 1.67 2.40
CA PRO A 964 19.99 0.41 3.12
C PRO A 964 21.20 -0.50 2.86
N ASP A 965 21.82 -1.01 3.93
CA ASP A 965 23.00 -1.90 3.89
C ASP A 965 24.17 -1.35 3.05
N ASP A 966 24.40 -0.03 3.15
CA ASP A 966 25.35 0.75 2.34
C ASP A 966 25.17 0.61 0.81
N ALA A 967 24.00 0.14 0.31
CA ALA A 967 23.69 -0.04 -1.12
C ALA A 967 23.22 1.25 -1.85
N GLY A 968 23.50 2.42 -1.27
CA GLY A 968 23.49 3.71 -1.93
C GLY A 968 22.14 4.27 -2.34
N LEU A 969 22.19 5.23 -3.27
CA LEU A 969 21.04 5.91 -3.85
C LEU A 969 20.07 4.91 -4.51
N PHE A 970 20.60 3.94 -5.24
CA PHE A 970 19.84 3.04 -6.11
C PHE A 970 18.81 2.21 -5.31
N PHE A 971 19.29 1.49 -4.29
CA PHE A 971 18.42 0.70 -3.42
C PHE A 971 17.56 1.57 -2.51
N LYS A 972 18.04 2.74 -2.09
CA LYS A 972 17.23 3.69 -1.32
C LYS A 972 16.03 4.20 -2.13
N TYR A 973 16.20 4.48 -3.43
CA TYR A 973 15.10 4.88 -4.30
C TYR A 973 14.13 3.72 -4.58
N PHE A 974 14.62 2.54 -4.93
CA PHE A 974 13.75 1.40 -5.20
C PHE A 974 12.98 0.93 -3.96
N GLN A 975 13.60 0.90 -2.78
CA GLN A 975 12.94 0.48 -1.54
C GLN A 975 12.06 1.56 -0.89
N ARG A 976 12.37 2.85 -1.03
CA ARG A 976 11.74 3.95 -0.25
C ARG A 976 11.18 5.11 -1.10
N GLY A 977 11.32 5.10 -2.42
CA GLY A 977 10.85 6.16 -3.31
C GLY A 977 11.55 7.52 -3.17
N GLY A 978 12.56 7.66 -2.29
CA GLY A 978 13.23 8.93 -2.03
C GLY A 978 14.17 8.91 -0.81
N GLY A 979 14.55 10.10 -0.35
CA GLY A 979 15.51 10.26 0.76
C GLY A 979 16.98 10.44 0.31
N TYR A 980 17.22 10.80 -0.94
CA TYR A 980 18.55 11.02 -1.51
C TYR A 980 18.72 12.45 -2.06
N TYR A 981 19.96 12.83 -2.33
CA TYR A 981 20.34 14.00 -3.11
C TYR A 981 21.51 13.67 -4.05
N ILE A 982 21.41 14.06 -5.33
CA ILE A 982 22.55 14.08 -6.25
C ILE A 982 23.10 15.51 -6.27
N ASP A 983 24.30 15.72 -5.72
CA ASP A 983 24.86 17.06 -5.56
C ASP A 983 25.29 17.67 -6.90
N VAL A 984 24.78 18.87 -7.12
CA VAL A 984 25.10 19.77 -8.25
C VAL A 984 25.62 21.13 -7.77
N GLY A 985 25.86 21.29 -6.46
CA GLY A 985 26.52 22.48 -5.87
C GLY A 985 26.00 22.91 -4.51
N ALA A 986 24.76 22.56 -4.14
CA ALA A 986 24.14 23.02 -2.90
C ALA A 986 24.85 22.47 -1.65
N SER A 987 25.43 21.27 -1.73
CA SER A 987 26.17 20.67 -0.60
C SER A 987 27.38 21.52 -0.20
N LYS A 988 28.03 22.16 -1.17
CA LYS A 988 29.15 23.08 -0.91
C LYS A 988 28.67 24.34 -0.19
N LEU A 989 27.49 24.86 -0.53
CA LEU A 989 26.88 26.00 0.14
C LEU A 989 26.48 25.66 1.59
N ILE A 990 26.04 24.42 1.86
CA ILE A 990 25.81 23.92 3.22
C ILE A 990 27.14 23.81 3.98
N GLY A 991 28.16 23.17 3.39
CA GLY A 991 29.49 23.01 3.98
C GLY A 991 30.23 24.32 4.27
N ASP A 992 30.01 25.35 3.45
CA ASP A 992 30.50 26.72 3.65
C ASP A 992 29.65 27.53 4.66
N GLY A 993 28.58 26.96 5.22
CA GLY A 993 27.66 27.63 6.16
C GLY A 993 26.74 28.71 5.53
N LYS A 994 26.67 28.77 4.20
CA LYS A 994 25.86 29.72 3.42
C LYS A 994 24.38 29.33 3.35
N ILE A 995 24.11 28.02 3.41
CA ILE A 995 22.78 27.46 3.66
C ILE A 995 22.80 26.84 5.06
N LYS A 996 21.97 27.35 5.97
CA LYS A 996 21.94 26.92 7.38
C LYS A 996 21.15 25.62 7.53
N ILE A 997 21.53 24.77 8.48
CA ILE A 997 20.82 23.50 8.78
C ILE A 997 20.16 23.55 10.16
N LYS A 998 18.87 23.22 10.23
CA LYS A 998 18.13 22.90 11.47
C LYS A 998 17.84 21.40 11.47
N GLN A 999 18.58 20.65 12.28
CA GLN A 999 18.55 19.19 12.31
C GLN A 999 17.52 18.65 13.31
N GLY A 1000 16.77 17.63 12.92
CA GLY A 1000 16.25 16.60 13.84
C GLY A 1000 15.01 16.96 14.67
N GLN A 1001 14.38 18.09 14.40
CA GLN A 1001 13.21 18.56 15.15
C GLN A 1001 11.92 18.44 14.35
N GLU A 1002 10.85 18.04 15.03
CA GLU A 1002 9.49 18.12 14.49
C GLU A 1002 8.97 19.57 14.56
N ILE A 1003 8.07 19.92 13.64
CA ILE A 1003 7.46 21.26 13.57
C ILE A 1003 6.19 21.22 14.41
N GLU A 1004 6.17 21.97 15.51
CA GLU A 1004 5.00 22.08 16.40
C GLU A 1004 3.89 22.90 15.72
N ARG A 1005 4.26 24.03 15.10
CA ARG A 1005 3.32 25.05 14.62
C ARG A 1005 3.94 25.97 13.57
N VAL A 1006 3.14 26.40 12.60
CA VAL A 1006 3.44 27.56 11.75
C VAL A 1006 3.05 28.84 12.49
N LEU A 1007 3.98 29.78 12.60
CA LEU A 1007 3.79 31.07 13.25
C LEU A 1007 3.46 32.15 12.20
N PRO A 1008 2.85 33.29 12.57
CA PRO A 1008 2.56 34.38 11.64
C PRO A 1008 3.77 34.89 10.81
N ARG A 1009 5.00 34.67 11.30
CA ARG A 1009 6.27 35.02 10.63
C ARG A 1009 7.33 33.92 10.74
N GLY A 1010 6.97 32.64 10.77
CA GLY A 1010 7.97 31.58 10.91
C GLY A 1010 7.46 30.19 11.23
N LEU A 1011 8.33 29.36 11.81
CA LEU A 1011 8.01 28.03 12.36
C LEU A 1011 8.44 27.94 13.83
N ARG A 1012 7.67 27.21 14.63
CA ARG A 1012 8.08 26.69 15.95
C ARG A 1012 8.35 25.18 15.87
N PHE A 1013 9.38 24.75 16.58
CA PHE A 1013 9.81 23.36 16.67
C PHE A 1013 9.52 22.75 18.04
N ALA A 1014 9.46 21.42 18.11
CA ALA A 1014 9.16 20.68 19.34
C ALA A 1014 10.20 20.86 20.48
N ASP A 1015 11.40 21.37 20.18
CA ASP A 1015 12.39 21.81 21.17
C ASP A 1015 12.14 23.22 21.72
N GLY A 1016 11.00 23.84 21.38
CA GLY A 1016 10.64 25.20 21.75
C GLY A 1016 11.37 26.29 20.97
N SER A 1017 12.27 25.95 20.04
CA SER A 1017 12.96 26.93 19.20
C SER A 1017 12.06 27.46 18.07
N GLU A 1018 12.34 28.67 17.62
CA GLU A 1018 11.62 29.32 16.53
C GLU A 1018 12.60 29.75 15.43
N LEU A 1019 12.15 29.69 14.17
CA LEU A 1019 12.85 30.28 13.02
C LEU A 1019 11.92 31.25 12.31
N GLU A 1020 12.36 32.51 12.18
CA GLU A 1020 11.65 33.56 11.45
C GLU A 1020 11.78 33.35 9.93
N ALA A 1021 10.70 33.56 9.19
CA ALA A 1021 10.65 33.44 7.73
C ALA A 1021 9.63 34.39 7.09
N ASP A 1022 10.04 34.99 5.98
CA ASP A 1022 9.14 35.60 5.01
C ASP A 1022 8.56 34.54 4.06
N GLU A 1023 9.34 33.50 3.71
CA GLU A 1023 8.89 32.44 2.81
C GLU A 1023 9.16 31.03 3.39
N ILE A 1024 8.16 30.13 3.31
CA ILE A 1024 8.25 28.75 3.80
C ILE A 1024 7.87 27.78 2.68
N ILE A 1025 8.81 26.94 2.25
CA ILE A 1025 8.58 25.94 1.20
C ILE A 1025 8.66 24.52 1.79
N PHE A 1026 7.58 23.76 1.68
CA PHE A 1026 7.56 22.36 2.06
C PHE A 1026 8.05 21.48 0.91
N ALA A 1027 9.27 20.95 1.02
CA ALA A 1027 9.87 19.97 0.12
C ALA A 1027 9.67 18.54 0.68
N THR A 1028 8.42 18.22 1.04
CA THR A 1028 8.04 17.07 1.89
C THR A 1028 7.68 15.80 1.12
N GLY A 1029 7.80 15.82 -0.21
CA GLY A 1029 7.63 14.66 -1.09
C GLY A 1029 6.19 14.49 -1.58
N TYR A 1030 5.81 13.26 -1.87
CA TYR A 1030 4.54 12.91 -2.49
C TYR A 1030 3.89 11.69 -1.83
N GLN A 1031 2.58 11.56 -1.96
CA GLN A 1031 1.82 10.36 -1.59
C GLN A 1031 1.86 9.37 -2.76
N ASN A 1032 1.79 8.07 -2.45
CA ASN A 1032 1.86 7.01 -3.44
C ASN A 1032 0.64 7.00 -4.40
N MET A 1033 0.77 6.29 -5.51
CA MET A 1033 -0.26 6.26 -6.58
C MET A 1033 -1.60 5.66 -6.13
N ARG A 1034 -1.61 4.76 -5.14
CA ARG A 1034 -2.83 4.20 -4.54
C ARG A 1034 -3.63 5.27 -3.78
N SER A 1035 -2.94 6.19 -3.09
CA SER A 1035 -3.57 7.38 -2.48
C SER A 1035 -4.12 8.36 -3.52
N GLU A 1036 -3.67 8.34 -4.77
CA GLU A 1036 -4.27 9.13 -5.87
C GLU A 1036 -5.42 8.38 -6.56
N ALA A 1037 -5.33 7.05 -6.70
CA ALA A 1037 -6.44 6.21 -7.13
C ALA A 1037 -7.69 6.42 -6.26
N ALA A 1038 -7.52 6.54 -4.94
CA ALA A 1038 -8.59 6.86 -3.99
C ALA A 1038 -9.28 8.21 -4.26
N ASN A 1039 -8.57 9.23 -4.76
CA ASN A 1039 -9.17 10.53 -5.05
C ASN A 1039 -9.93 10.55 -6.39
N ILE A 1040 -9.51 9.71 -7.35
CA ILE A 1040 -10.06 9.69 -8.72
C ILE A 1040 -11.19 8.66 -8.87
N PHE A 1041 -11.09 7.52 -8.17
CA PHE A 1041 -12.00 6.37 -8.30
C PHE A 1041 -12.68 5.98 -6.97
N GLY A 1042 -12.37 6.68 -5.87
CA GLY A 1042 -12.92 6.43 -4.54
C GLY A 1042 -12.22 5.30 -3.78
N ASP A 1043 -12.44 5.29 -2.46
CA ASP A 1043 -11.82 4.34 -1.53
C ASP A 1043 -12.16 2.88 -1.82
N HIS A 1044 -13.30 2.58 -2.46
CA HIS A 1044 -13.70 1.20 -2.76
C HIS A 1044 -12.70 0.49 -3.68
N LEU A 1045 -12.39 1.09 -4.84
CA LEU A 1045 -11.36 0.57 -5.73
C LEU A 1045 -10.00 0.58 -5.04
N ALA A 1046 -9.62 1.71 -4.43
CA ALA A 1046 -8.29 1.85 -3.82
C ALA A 1046 -8.04 0.82 -2.70
N ASN A 1047 -9.07 0.33 -2.00
CA ASN A 1047 -8.93 -0.74 -1.03
C ASN A 1047 -8.65 -2.12 -1.64
N GLN A 1048 -9.07 -2.37 -2.89
CA GLN A 1048 -8.74 -3.58 -3.66
C GLN A 1048 -7.31 -3.55 -4.25
N LEU A 1049 -6.74 -2.36 -4.47
CA LEU A 1049 -5.43 -2.22 -5.13
C LEU A 1049 -4.25 -2.55 -4.22
N ASN A 1050 -3.29 -3.30 -4.78
CA ASN A 1050 -1.99 -3.60 -4.16
C ASN A 1050 -1.14 -2.33 -3.94
N THR A 1051 -0.22 -2.38 -2.96
CA THR A 1051 0.71 -1.29 -2.65
C THR A 1051 1.86 -1.23 -3.67
N VAL A 1052 2.02 -0.04 -4.28
CA VAL A 1052 2.55 0.08 -5.65
C VAL A 1052 4.07 -0.05 -5.81
N TRP A 1053 4.84 0.37 -4.80
CA TRP A 1053 6.30 0.53 -4.90
C TRP A 1053 7.05 -0.35 -3.89
N GLY A 1054 8.36 -0.48 -4.08
CA GLY A 1054 9.23 -1.40 -3.35
C GLY A 1054 9.34 -2.78 -3.98
N PHE A 1055 10.04 -3.67 -3.28
CA PHE A 1055 10.34 -5.05 -3.68
C PHE A 1055 9.47 -6.08 -2.96
N ASP A 1056 9.06 -7.13 -3.66
CA ASP A 1056 8.44 -8.33 -3.08
C ASP A 1056 9.48 -9.32 -2.51
N ASP A 1057 9.03 -10.48 -2.03
CA ASP A 1057 9.87 -11.53 -1.44
C ASP A 1057 10.79 -12.24 -2.44
N GLU A 1058 10.54 -12.12 -3.75
CA GLU A 1058 11.47 -12.57 -4.79
C GLU A 1058 12.54 -11.51 -5.11
N GLY A 1059 12.28 -10.25 -4.75
CA GLY A 1059 13.12 -9.10 -5.12
C GLY A 1059 12.73 -8.48 -6.46
N GLU A 1060 11.53 -8.77 -6.96
CA GLU A 1060 10.93 -8.05 -8.09
C GLU A 1060 10.27 -6.75 -7.63
N MET A 1061 10.21 -5.77 -8.52
CA MET A 1061 9.36 -4.60 -8.27
C MET A 1061 7.90 -5.05 -8.16
N ARG A 1062 7.16 -4.39 -7.27
CA ARG A 1062 5.75 -4.70 -6.98
C ARG A 1062 4.83 -4.13 -8.06
N THR A 1063 3.66 -3.62 -7.69
CA THR A 1063 2.52 -3.36 -8.59
C THR A 1063 2.76 -2.35 -9.71
N ILE A 1064 3.85 -1.58 -9.69
CA ILE A 1064 4.08 -0.47 -10.64
C ILE A 1064 4.12 -0.88 -12.13
N TRP A 1065 4.37 -2.16 -12.44
CA TRP A 1065 4.22 -2.72 -13.81
C TRP A 1065 3.64 -4.16 -13.78
N ARG A 1066 2.80 -4.48 -12.79
CA ARG A 1066 2.25 -5.83 -12.54
C ARG A 1066 0.76 -5.76 -12.16
N GLY A 1067 0.10 -6.91 -12.11
CA GLY A 1067 -1.33 -7.03 -11.78
C GLY A 1067 -1.73 -6.24 -10.52
N SER A 1068 -2.70 -5.33 -10.65
CA SER A 1068 -2.98 -4.35 -9.60
C SER A 1068 -3.70 -4.89 -8.36
N GLY A 1069 -4.14 -6.14 -8.38
CA GLY A 1069 -5.16 -6.67 -7.48
C GLY A 1069 -6.58 -6.53 -8.06
N HIS A 1070 -6.79 -5.59 -8.98
CA HIS A 1070 -8.00 -5.46 -9.79
C HIS A 1070 -7.73 -5.90 -11.24
N PRO A 1071 -8.57 -6.76 -11.86
CA PRO A 1071 -8.27 -7.44 -13.14
C PRO A 1071 -8.21 -6.52 -14.37
N ALA A 1072 -8.61 -5.26 -14.22
CA ALA A 1072 -8.74 -4.29 -15.31
C ALA A 1072 -8.22 -2.89 -14.93
N PHE A 1073 -7.38 -2.81 -13.91
CA PHE A 1073 -6.70 -1.59 -13.49
C PHE A 1073 -5.20 -1.85 -13.41
N TRP A 1074 -4.40 -0.87 -13.79
CA TRP A 1074 -2.95 -0.94 -13.83
C TRP A 1074 -2.32 0.36 -13.34
N PHE A 1075 -1.11 0.27 -12.80
CA PHE A 1075 -0.25 1.44 -12.58
C PHE A 1075 0.85 1.47 -13.64
N MET A 1076 1.37 2.65 -13.96
CA MET A 1076 2.55 2.80 -14.82
C MET A 1076 3.35 4.02 -14.37
N GLY A 1077 4.67 3.87 -14.23
CA GLY A 1077 5.55 4.93 -13.73
C GLY A 1077 7.02 4.55 -13.62
N GLY A 1078 7.86 5.56 -13.42
CA GLY A 1078 9.32 5.46 -13.32
C GLY A 1078 10.01 6.77 -13.71
N ASN A 1079 11.34 6.72 -13.84
CA ASN A 1079 12.15 7.69 -14.59
C ASN A 1079 12.00 7.40 -16.11
N LEU A 1080 13.06 7.50 -16.93
CA LEU A 1080 13.01 7.18 -18.35
C LEU A 1080 13.68 5.84 -18.70
N ALA A 1081 14.70 5.38 -17.96
CA ALA A 1081 15.20 3.99 -18.08
C ALA A 1081 14.14 2.95 -17.67
N LEU A 1082 13.45 3.18 -16.56
CA LEU A 1082 12.48 2.24 -16.00
C LEU A 1082 11.29 1.90 -16.95
N PRO A 1083 10.87 2.77 -17.89
CA PRO A 1083 9.94 2.41 -18.97
C PRO A 1083 10.56 2.31 -20.38
N GLY A 1084 11.79 2.77 -20.60
CA GLY A 1084 12.32 3.12 -21.93
C GLY A 1084 12.56 1.97 -22.90
N SER A 1085 12.78 0.76 -22.37
CA SER A 1085 13.32 -0.42 -23.09
C SER A 1085 12.43 -1.66 -23.02
N LYS A 1086 11.26 -1.56 -22.38
CA LYS A 1086 10.52 -2.74 -21.92
C LYS A 1086 9.80 -3.53 -23.02
N PRO A 1087 9.86 -4.88 -22.97
CA PRO A 1087 9.11 -5.76 -23.84
C PRO A 1087 7.58 -5.49 -23.83
N PRO A 1088 6.83 -5.82 -24.91
CA PRO A 1088 5.40 -5.53 -25.03
C PRO A 1088 4.50 -6.28 -24.05
N GLY A 1089 5.00 -7.32 -23.38
CA GLY A 1089 4.24 -8.00 -22.32
C GLY A 1089 3.99 -7.11 -21.08
N PHE A 1090 4.69 -5.99 -20.92
CA PHE A 1090 4.52 -5.07 -19.79
C PHE A 1090 3.23 -4.22 -19.84
N ASP A 1091 2.43 -4.31 -20.90
CA ASP A 1091 1.24 -3.47 -21.16
C ASP A 1091 -0.08 -4.26 -21.33
N ILE A 1092 -0.17 -5.53 -20.89
CA ILE A 1092 -1.32 -6.45 -21.14
C ILE A 1092 -1.82 -7.14 -19.86
#